data_AF-A0A3D6BLG4-F1
#
_entry.id   AF-A0A3D6BLG4-F1
#
_cell.length_a   1.000
_cell.length_b   1.000
_cell.length_c   1.000
_cell.angle_alpha   90.00
_cell.angle_beta   90.00
_cell.angle_gamma   90.00
#
_symmetry.space_group_name_H-M   'P 1'
#
loop_
_entity.id
_entity.type
_entity.pdbx_description
1 polymer ?
#
loop_
_entity_poly.entity_id
_entity_poly.type
_entity_poly.pdbx_seq_one_letter_code
_entity_poly.pdbx_strand_id
1 'polypeptide(L)'
;MGVISRVKREAFIRPWLKKGYSRRLANLYYKKVCADLEEDNGVSAADKKWAHSLGYMSGSIEKYDLKNTPGKYISDVDYMYLKPFNNSFTKWVGDLVTENRVLINHREHLPELYFNIIEREEKKVFLPIDTVERKYGENYDDFIRLLNERGELVIRPDRASANRCAYVIKRTGEDRYELKEDTACRARMSIFGNQYDAAYLLSDYPDDLPEDFEKNPCKREYYDKNSLYELISTFKYGYVIAEPYKISGEPCLLRIYAANEKLKETRLLDYYCTDLDGDNVRCRAVTPTGELDGRKIGCWDEIIKTVTGIAGYISEIEYFTVSIMLTEDGFVIDSIDTNPDLPPIAHSDALNSFLVERLEKKRETVVVTREKWWTAFKDKRFKRFVRTFCRPGIRPYMQKLWMSSVWDDFKHNKGTTLSQKLWCYKRGFLSFRIKQYGLTKDNYKSFLSDYQYHWLNRINNSYQIWINDKTTTRYVFEPYKQYLAKYYYDIIKMEGETCIKALQDIPEGFDASFNGIFALLRREKLLALKPSSGTHGDGFYRMEYAGGKYLINGDEMTEDEIKSMIEGFKSIYVITEYLFMHKDLKKIYPHSVNTIRVAVVNQSAYEPKIMQTYMRIGSSSTGFTDNVGYGGICAKVDIPTGRYYCAEKIIDHKFTPCPVHPDTGVEIEGIVPNWELMKKGITDICRFMPELEYLGFDIAITDDGFKIIEINIHQDLHKVAEHSEEFKAFFRDKLALKAKQYDLKKY
;
A
#
# COMPACT_ATOMS: atom_id res chain seq x y z
N MET A 1 -13.19 34.03 8.67
CA MET A 1 -13.80 34.27 7.34
C MET A 1 -15.12 35.00 7.51
N GLY A 2 -15.16 36.31 7.20
CA GLY A 2 -16.38 37.10 7.20
C GLY A 2 -17.38 36.67 6.11
N VAL A 3 -18.65 37.06 6.26
CA VAL A 3 -19.75 36.69 5.35
C VAL A 3 -19.43 37.03 3.87
N ILE A 4 -18.82 38.20 3.63
CA ILE A 4 -18.43 38.67 2.29
C ILE A 4 -17.42 37.72 1.61
N SER A 5 -16.41 37.25 2.34
CA SER A 5 -15.41 36.30 1.82
C SER A 5 -16.04 34.96 1.40
N ARG A 6 -17.08 34.52 2.12
CA ARG A 6 -17.81 33.29 1.78
C ARG A 6 -18.64 33.48 0.51
N VAL A 7 -19.30 34.63 0.36
CA VAL A 7 -20.10 34.94 -0.84
C VAL A 7 -19.20 35.03 -2.08
N LYS A 8 -18.06 35.75 -2.01
CA LYS A 8 -17.10 35.85 -3.12
C LYS A 8 -16.60 34.48 -3.56
N ARG A 9 -16.21 33.62 -2.60
CA ARG A 9 -15.79 32.25 -2.89
C ARG A 9 -16.90 31.42 -3.53
N GLU A 10 -18.13 31.47 -2.99
CA GLU A 10 -19.26 30.70 -3.56
C GLU A 10 -19.62 31.17 -4.98
N ALA A 11 -19.54 32.47 -5.24
CA ALA A 11 -19.73 33.02 -6.59
C ALA A 11 -18.66 32.49 -7.56
N PHE A 12 -17.39 32.46 -7.14
CA PHE A 12 -16.28 31.94 -7.95
C PHE A 12 -16.40 30.45 -8.26
N ILE A 13 -16.74 29.61 -7.27
CA ILE A 13 -16.74 28.15 -7.48
C ILE A 13 -17.96 27.65 -8.27
N ARG A 14 -19.07 28.39 -8.29
CA ARG A 14 -20.34 27.96 -8.91
C ARG A 14 -20.21 27.55 -10.39
N PRO A 15 -19.56 28.33 -11.27
CA PRO A 15 -19.34 27.93 -12.67
C PRO A 15 -18.59 26.60 -12.78
N TRP A 16 -17.55 26.38 -11.96
CA TRP A 16 -16.81 25.13 -11.94
C TRP A 16 -17.67 23.96 -11.46
N LEU A 17 -18.52 24.14 -10.44
CA LEU A 17 -19.46 23.10 -10.03
C LEU A 17 -20.42 22.69 -11.16
N LYS A 18 -20.88 23.64 -11.98
CA LYS A 18 -21.76 23.35 -13.13
C LYS A 18 -21.05 22.54 -14.22
N LYS A 19 -19.74 22.70 -14.37
CA LYS A 19 -18.90 21.92 -15.28
C LYS A 19 -18.50 20.53 -14.73
N GLY A 20 -19.06 20.10 -13.60
CA GLY A 20 -18.83 18.77 -13.02
C GLY A 20 -17.67 18.68 -12.01
N TYR A 21 -16.92 19.76 -11.79
CA TYR A 21 -15.81 19.76 -10.84
C TYR A 21 -16.32 19.62 -9.41
N SER A 22 -15.59 18.87 -8.58
CA SER A 22 -15.93 18.75 -7.16
C SER A 22 -15.78 20.09 -6.44
N ARG A 23 -16.60 20.32 -5.41
CA ARG A 23 -16.45 21.50 -4.54
C ARG A 23 -15.07 21.58 -3.88
N ARG A 24 -14.42 20.44 -3.59
CA ARG A 24 -13.06 20.42 -3.05
C ARG A 24 -12.07 21.01 -4.05
N LEU A 25 -12.13 20.57 -5.31
CA LEU A 25 -11.26 21.05 -6.36
C LEU A 25 -11.51 22.52 -6.67
N ALA A 26 -12.77 22.92 -6.84
CA ALA A 26 -13.09 24.32 -7.14
C ALA A 26 -12.61 25.28 -6.03
N ASN A 27 -12.67 24.85 -4.76
CA ASN A 27 -12.09 25.60 -3.65
C ASN A 27 -10.56 25.62 -3.67
N LEU A 28 -9.91 24.53 -4.10
CA LEU A 28 -8.46 24.49 -4.25
C LEU A 28 -8.00 25.44 -5.37
N TYR A 29 -8.69 25.42 -6.51
CA TYR A 29 -8.45 26.35 -7.62
C TYR A 29 -8.65 27.81 -7.18
N TYR A 30 -9.73 28.11 -6.44
CA TYR A 30 -9.93 29.45 -5.86
C TYR A 30 -8.76 29.91 -4.99
N LYS A 31 -8.22 29.02 -4.14
CA LYS A 31 -7.05 29.36 -3.32
C LYS A 31 -5.81 29.66 -4.15
N LYS A 32 -5.55 28.86 -5.19
CA LYS A 32 -4.44 29.11 -6.12
C LYS A 32 -4.60 30.43 -6.86
N VAL A 33 -5.81 30.73 -7.34
CA VAL A 33 -6.13 32.02 -7.97
C VAL A 33 -5.89 33.19 -7.02
N CYS A 34 -6.28 33.09 -5.74
CA CYS A 34 -5.99 34.14 -4.78
C CYS A 34 -4.48 34.35 -4.58
N ALA A 35 -3.72 33.27 -4.43
CA ALA A 35 -2.26 33.36 -4.29
C ALA A 35 -1.60 33.96 -5.55
N ASP A 36 -1.99 33.51 -6.74
CA ASP A 36 -1.47 34.00 -8.01
C ASP A 36 -1.82 35.49 -8.25
N LEU A 37 -2.96 35.99 -7.74
CA LEU A 37 -3.30 37.42 -7.77
C LEU A 37 -2.45 38.27 -6.82
N GLU A 38 -1.92 37.69 -5.75
CA GLU A 38 -1.08 38.36 -4.75
C GLU A 38 0.41 38.28 -5.12
N GLU A 39 0.80 37.30 -5.93
CA GLU A 39 2.17 37.10 -6.40
C GLU A 39 2.63 38.26 -7.30
N ASP A 40 3.86 38.73 -7.12
CA ASP A 40 4.49 39.69 -8.04
C ASP A 40 5.43 38.93 -9.00
N ASN A 41 4.92 38.65 -10.19
CA ASN A 41 5.61 37.90 -11.23
C ASN A 41 5.64 38.64 -12.58
N GLY A 42 5.54 39.98 -12.54
CA GLY A 42 5.57 40.82 -13.74
C GLY A 42 4.31 40.78 -14.63
N VAL A 43 3.31 39.95 -14.31
CA VAL A 43 2.04 39.88 -15.05
C VAL A 43 1.00 40.86 -14.48
N SER A 44 0.37 41.66 -15.35
CA SER A 44 -0.65 42.62 -14.92
C SER A 44 -1.87 41.95 -14.27
N ALA A 45 -2.47 42.57 -13.26
CA ALA A 45 -3.66 42.04 -12.59
C ALA A 45 -4.86 41.80 -13.54
N ALA A 46 -4.92 42.53 -14.67
CA ALA A 46 -5.91 42.32 -15.72
C ALA A 46 -5.64 41.00 -16.48
N ASP A 47 -4.39 40.77 -16.89
CA ASP A 47 -3.97 39.55 -17.58
C ASP A 47 -4.11 38.31 -16.68
N LYS A 48 -3.81 38.43 -15.38
CA LYS A 48 -4.05 37.36 -14.40
C LYS A 48 -5.52 36.95 -14.37
N LYS A 49 -6.42 37.93 -14.21
CA LYS A 49 -7.88 37.69 -14.20
C LYS A 49 -8.39 37.09 -15.51
N TRP A 50 -7.83 37.54 -16.64
CA TRP A 50 -8.14 36.97 -17.95
C TRP A 50 -7.73 35.49 -18.03
N ALA A 51 -6.49 35.14 -17.67
CA ALA A 51 -6.01 33.76 -17.65
C ALA A 51 -6.85 32.87 -16.70
N HIS A 52 -7.17 33.36 -15.50
CA HIS A 52 -8.01 32.63 -14.54
C HIS A 52 -9.40 32.33 -15.09
N SER A 53 -9.97 33.23 -15.90
CA SER A 53 -11.26 33.05 -16.54
C SER A 53 -11.27 31.91 -17.57
N LEU A 54 -10.11 31.64 -18.17
CA LEU A 54 -9.87 30.54 -19.10
C LEU A 54 -9.42 29.25 -18.41
N GLY A 55 -9.18 29.28 -17.09
CA GLY A 55 -8.75 28.12 -16.30
C GLY A 55 -7.25 28.00 -16.07
N TYR A 56 -6.47 29.01 -16.45
CA TYR A 56 -5.01 29.04 -16.35
C TYR A 56 -4.51 29.92 -15.20
N MET A 57 -3.33 29.62 -14.66
CA MET A 57 -2.56 30.51 -13.78
C MET A 57 -1.80 31.56 -14.60
N SER A 58 -1.32 32.63 -13.97
CA SER A 58 -0.63 33.72 -14.68
C SER A 58 0.67 33.28 -15.34
N GLY A 59 1.43 32.38 -14.71
CA GLY A 59 2.66 31.81 -15.28
C GLY A 59 2.44 31.00 -16.57
N SER A 60 1.20 30.55 -16.83
CA SER A 60 0.86 29.83 -18.06
C SER A 60 0.77 30.75 -19.28
N ILE A 61 0.66 32.07 -19.11
CA ILE A 61 0.50 33.04 -20.21
C ILE A 61 1.71 33.04 -21.13
N GLU A 62 2.89 33.25 -20.57
CA GLU A 62 4.15 33.23 -21.33
C GLU A 62 4.50 31.81 -21.74
N LYS A 63 4.43 30.86 -20.78
CA LYS A 63 4.73 29.44 -20.99
C LYS A 63 4.08 28.87 -22.24
N TYR A 64 2.81 29.18 -22.49
CA TYR A 64 2.05 28.63 -23.61
C TYR A 64 1.77 29.64 -24.71
N ASP A 65 2.30 30.86 -24.62
CA ASP A 65 1.90 31.97 -25.50
C ASP A 65 0.36 32.07 -25.65
N LEU A 66 -0.34 32.10 -24.50
CA LEU A 66 -1.81 31.99 -24.46
C LEU A 66 -2.53 33.11 -25.21
N LYS A 67 -1.87 34.26 -25.39
CA LYS A 67 -2.47 35.40 -26.12
C LYS A 67 -2.61 35.09 -27.61
N ASN A 68 -1.71 34.28 -28.17
CA ASN A 68 -1.75 33.88 -29.58
C ASN A 68 -2.34 32.48 -29.79
N THR A 69 -2.25 31.59 -28.80
CA THR A 69 -2.72 30.19 -28.91
C THR A 69 -3.73 29.79 -27.83
N PRO A 70 -4.80 30.57 -27.60
CA PRO A 70 -5.75 30.30 -26.53
C PRO A 70 -6.42 28.94 -26.73
N GLY A 71 -6.35 28.08 -25.70
CA GLY A 71 -7.02 26.78 -25.71
C GLY A 71 -6.25 25.65 -26.42
N LYS A 72 -5.04 25.91 -26.94
CA LYS A 72 -4.18 24.84 -27.48
C LYS A 72 -3.83 23.81 -26.40
N TYR A 73 -3.45 24.28 -25.22
CA TYR A 73 -2.99 23.43 -24.12
C TYR A 73 -4.11 23.06 -23.16
N ILE A 74 -3.91 22.02 -22.36
CA ILE A 74 -4.78 21.75 -21.21
C ILE A 74 -4.67 22.88 -20.17
N SER A 75 -5.81 23.33 -19.65
CA SER A 75 -5.84 24.36 -18.61
C SER A 75 -5.38 23.83 -17.24
N ASP A 76 -4.82 24.70 -16.39
CA ASP A 76 -4.34 24.32 -15.05
C ASP A 76 -5.45 23.68 -14.20
N VAL A 77 -6.67 24.22 -14.27
CA VAL A 77 -7.84 23.66 -13.57
C VAL A 77 -8.30 22.30 -14.13
N ASP A 78 -8.17 22.09 -15.45
CA ASP A 78 -8.48 20.81 -16.08
C ASP A 78 -7.43 19.75 -15.73
N TYR A 79 -6.15 20.11 -15.70
CA TYR A 79 -5.09 19.23 -15.22
C TYR A 79 -5.31 18.84 -13.75
N MET A 80 -5.69 19.81 -12.90
CA MET A 80 -6.10 19.53 -11.51
C MET A 80 -7.31 18.59 -11.43
N TYR A 81 -8.22 18.64 -12.41
CA TYR A 81 -9.40 17.78 -12.48
C TYR A 81 -9.08 16.37 -12.89
N LEU A 82 -8.02 16.15 -13.68
CA LEU A 82 -7.54 14.82 -14.01
C LEU A 82 -7.00 14.07 -12.78
N LYS A 83 -6.40 14.75 -11.79
CA LYS A 83 -5.87 14.11 -10.58
C LYS A 83 -6.96 13.46 -9.69
N PRO A 84 -6.70 12.30 -9.05
CA PRO A 84 -5.54 11.43 -9.26
C PRO A 84 -5.61 10.73 -10.62
N PHE A 85 -4.45 10.53 -11.26
CA PHE A 85 -4.40 9.86 -12.56
C PHE A 85 -4.54 8.35 -12.46
N ASN A 86 -4.03 7.77 -11.39
CA ASN A 86 -3.80 6.34 -11.29
C ASN A 86 -4.71 5.66 -10.28
N ASN A 87 -4.77 4.33 -10.36
CA ASN A 87 -5.52 3.48 -9.45
C ASN A 87 -4.76 3.18 -8.12
N SER A 88 -5.16 2.14 -7.41
CA SER A 88 -4.55 1.76 -6.11
C SER A 88 -3.09 1.28 -6.20
N PHE A 89 -2.56 1.00 -7.38
CA PHE A 89 -1.18 0.52 -7.56
C PHE A 89 -0.11 1.61 -7.48
N THR A 90 -0.50 2.89 -7.37
CA THR A 90 0.42 3.99 -7.02
C THR A 90 1.26 3.73 -5.77
N LYS A 91 0.76 2.89 -4.86
CA LYS A 91 1.49 2.45 -3.66
C LYS A 91 2.77 1.67 -3.94
N TRP A 92 2.94 1.08 -5.13
CA TRP A 92 4.12 0.29 -5.51
C TRP A 92 5.39 1.13 -5.61
N VAL A 93 5.24 2.39 -6.01
CA VAL A 93 6.32 3.37 -6.16
C VAL A 93 6.14 4.53 -5.17
N GLY A 94 5.43 4.26 -4.07
CA GLY A 94 5.09 5.27 -3.06
C GLY A 94 6.16 5.45 -1.99
N ASP A 95 7.15 4.56 -1.93
CA ASP A 95 8.36 4.59 -1.11
C ASP A 95 9.44 3.67 -1.69
N LEU A 96 10.70 4.00 -1.43
CA LEU A 96 11.88 3.34 -2.01
C LEU A 96 11.98 1.85 -1.63
N VAL A 97 11.50 1.48 -0.44
CA VAL A 97 11.55 0.09 0.04
C VAL A 97 10.54 -0.78 -0.70
N THR A 98 9.31 -0.30 -0.85
CA THR A 98 8.27 -0.98 -1.62
C THR A 98 8.64 -1.05 -3.09
N GLU A 99 9.18 0.04 -3.64
CA GLU A 99 9.64 0.12 -5.03
C GLU A 99 10.70 -0.94 -5.32
N ASN A 100 11.73 -1.05 -4.46
CA ASN A 100 12.77 -2.09 -4.55
C ASN A 100 12.20 -3.52 -4.46
N ARG A 101 11.11 -3.74 -3.72
CA ARG A 101 10.47 -5.06 -3.61
C ARG A 101 9.62 -5.39 -4.84
N VAL A 102 8.88 -4.43 -5.38
CA VAL A 102 8.03 -4.64 -6.57
C VAL A 102 8.89 -4.79 -7.82
N LEU A 103 9.87 -3.89 -8.00
CA LEU A 103 10.78 -3.84 -9.14
C LEU A 103 12.02 -4.73 -8.93
N ILE A 104 11.83 -5.94 -8.41
CA ILE A 104 12.93 -6.85 -8.03
C ILE A 104 13.89 -7.16 -9.20
N ASN A 105 13.39 -7.17 -10.43
CA ASN A 105 14.16 -7.44 -11.65
C ASN A 105 14.77 -6.18 -12.29
N HIS A 106 14.66 -5.03 -11.63
CA HIS A 106 15.15 -3.73 -12.12
C HIS A 106 15.94 -2.97 -11.05
N ARG A 107 16.37 -3.65 -9.98
CA ARG A 107 17.05 -3.04 -8.83
C ARG A 107 18.38 -2.40 -9.20
N GLU A 108 19.02 -2.89 -10.26
CA GLU A 108 20.31 -2.40 -10.75
C GLU A 108 20.30 -0.91 -11.13
N HIS A 109 19.13 -0.36 -11.45
CA HIS A 109 18.96 1.06 -11.76
C HIS A 109 18.19 1.85 -10.69
N LEU A 110 17.86 1.22 -9.56
CA LEU A 110 17.24 1.89 -8.41
C LEU A 110 18.32 2.30 -7.39
N PRO A 111 17.99 3.17 -6.42
CA PRO A 111 18.94 3.49 -5.36
C PRO A 111 19.31 2.22 -4.59
N GLU A 112 20.60 1.92 -4.45
CA GLU A 112 21.07 0.77 -3.66
C GLU A 112 20.81 1.05 -2.17
N LEU A 113 19.91 0.26 -1.57
CA LEU A 113 19.49 0.42 -0.18
C LEU A 113 20.05 -0.70 0.69
N TYR A 114 20.44 -0.35 1.91
CA TYR A 114 21.01 -1.27 2.89
C TYR A 114 20.05 -1.53 4.05
N PHE A 115 19.53 -0.47 4.66
CA PHE A 115 18.62 -0.56 5.81
C PHE A 115 17.40 0.33 5.64
N ASN A 116 16.24 -0.16 6.07
CA ASN A 116 15.04 0.61 6.31
C ASN A 116 14.95 0.96 7.80
N ILE A 117 14.72 2.24 8.11
CA ILE A 117 14.59 2.72 9.48
C ILE A 117 13.13 3.02 9.75
N ILE A 118 12.53 2.22 10.64
CA ILE A 118 11.15 2.41 11.08
C ILE A 118 11.08 2.74 12.56
N GLU A 119 9.93 3.21 13.00
CA GLU A 119 9.63 3.33 14.42
C GLU A 119 8.78 2.14 14.89
N ARG A 120 9.22 1.45 15.93
CA ARG A 120 8.49 0.38 16.59
C ARG A 120 8.60 0.58 18.10
N GLU A 121 7.45 0.67 18.76
CA GLU A 121 7.36 0.89 20.21
C GLU A 121 8.21 2.08 20.69
N GLU A 122 8.11 3.21 19.97
CA GLU A 122 8.83 4.48 20.24
C GLU A 122 10.36 4.38 20.11
N LYS A 123 10.87 3.32 19.46
CA LYS A 123 12.29 3.13 19.16
C LYS A 123 12.53 3.06 17.66
N LYS A 124 13.69 3.55 17.22
CA LYS A 124 14.15 3.32 15.85
C LYS A 124 14.68 1.91 15.70
N VAL A 125 14.23 1.24 14.65
CA VAL A 125 14.63 -0.12 14.33
C VAL A 125 15.20 -0.11 12.92
N PHE A 126 16.40 -0.66 12.77
CA PHE A 126 17.12 -0.77 11.50
C PHE A 126 16.83 -2.14 10.94
N LEU A 127 16.18 -2.18 9.78
CA LEU A 127 15.73 -3.42 9.15
C LEU A 127 16.53 -3.63 7.86
N PRO A 128 17.07 -4.81 7.59
CA PRO A 128 17.78 -5.04 6.33
C PRO A 128 16.84 -4.91 5.14
N ILE A 129 17.33 -4.39 4.02
CA ILE A 129 16.61 -4.37 2.74
C ILE A 129 16.74 -5.72 2.03
N ASP A 130 17.97 -6.23 1.94
CA ASP A 130 18.21 -7.62 1.58
C ASP A 130 17.89 -8.51 2.78
N THR A 131 16.65 -9.00 2.82
CA THR A 131 16.16 -9.88 3.87
C THR A 131 16.31 -11.37 3.54
N VAL A 132 16.85 -11.70 2.36
CA VAL A 132 17.02 -13.08 1.91
C VAL A 132 18.44 -13.56 2.23
N GLU A 133 19.46 -12.86 1.74
CA GLU A 133 20.85 -13.20 2.03
C GLU A 133 21.35 -12.50 3.29
N ARG A 134 20.72 -11.37 3.67
CA ARG A 134 21.07 -10.56 4.83
C ARG A 134 22.54 -10.17 4.82
N LYS A 135 23.03 -9.83 3.62
CA LYS A 135 24.46 -9.57 3.33
C LYS A 135 25.12 -8.59 4.30
N TYR A 136 24.37 -7.61 4.79
CA TYR A 136 24.89 -6.51 5.61
C TYR A 136 24.44 -6.56 7.07
N GLY A 137 23.78 -7.63 7.52
CA GLY A 137 23.30 -7.80 8.90
C GLY A 137 21.86 -7.35 9.11
N GLU A 138 21.43 -7.18 10.37
CA GLU A 138 20.02 -7.01 10.72
C GLU A 138 19.70 -5.84 11.64
N ASN A 139 20.68 -5.13 12.20
CA ASN A 139 20.41 -4.12 13.24
C ASN A 139 21.32 -2.89 13.15
N TYR A 140 21.23 -2.00 14.14
CA TYR A 140 22.01 -0.77 14.20
C TYR A 140 23.52 -1.01 14.27
N ASP A 141 23.98 -2.04 14.99
CA ASP A 141 25.40 -2.36 15.09
C ASP A 141 25.95 -2.83 13.75
N ASP A 142 25.13 -3.57 13.00
CA ASP A 142 25.47 -3.99 11.64
C ASP A 142 25.53 -2.80 10.67
N PHE A 143 24.65 -1.81 10.81
CA PHE A 143 24.74 -0.55 10.09
C PHE A 143 26.07 0.17 10.40
N ILE A 144 26.48 0.24 11.67
CA ILE A 144 27.74 0.87 12.06
C ILE A 144 28.94 0.12 11.48
N ARG A 145 28.91 -1.21 11.47
CA ARG A 145 29.95 -2.02 10.81
C ARG A 145 30.01 -1.72 9.31
N LEU A 146 28.86 -1.67 8.63
CA LEU A 146 28.80 -1.32 7.20
C LEU A 146 29.35 0.09 6.93
N LEU A 147 28.94 1.07 7.73
CA LEU A 147 29.45 2.45 7.64
C LEU A 147 30.97 2.49 7.84
N ASN A 148 31.49 1.68 8.75
CA ASN A 148 32.93 1.57 9.00
C ASN A 148 33.71 0.96 7.83
N GLU A 149 33.10 0.01 7.12
CA GLU A 149 33.67 -0.65 5.93
C GLU A 149 33.61 0.26 4.69
N ARG A 150 32.48 0.94 4.48
CA ARG A 150 32.23 1.79 3.30
C ARG A 150 32.84 3.19 3.43
N GLY A 151 33.04 3.67 4.66
CA GLY A 151 33.54 5.02 4.96
C GLY A 151 32.45 6.09 4.86
N GLU A 152 31.56 6.01 3.88
CA GLU A 152 30.46 6.95 3.67
C GLU A 152 29.17 6.22 3.28
N LEU A 153 28.03 6.66 3.80
CA LEU A 153 26.69 6.19 3.44
C LEU A 153 25.70 7.37 3.46
N VAL A 154 24.55 7.23 2.82
CA VAL A 154 23.49 8.26 2.84
C VAL A 154 22.34 7.82 3.72
N ILE A 155 21.92 8.69 4.64
CA ILE A 155 20.60 8.59 5.27
C ILE A 155 19.63 9.48 4.49
N ARG A 156 18.62 8.87 3.86
CA ARG A 156 17.66 9.58 3.01
C ARG A 156 16.21 9.24 3.36
N PRO A 157 15.26 10.15 3.13
CA PRO A 157 13.85 9.85 3.33
C PRO A 157 13.42 8.66 2.48
N ASP A 158 12.59 7.79 3.03
CA ASP A 158 12.00 6.63 2.32
C ASP A 158 11.09 7.06 1.16
N ARG A 159 10.66 8.33 1.15
CA ARG A 159 9.69 8.93 0.23
C ARG A 159 10.09 10.35 -0.11
N ALA A 160 9.78 10.76 -1.33
CA ALA A 160 9.92 12.14 -1.76
C ALA A 160 9.25 13.12 -0.78
N SER A 161 9.87 14.27 -0.55
CA SER A 161 9.39 15.29 0.37
C SER A 161 9.98 16.66 0.03
N ALA A 162 9.18 17.70 0.27
CA ALA A 162 9.64 19.09 0.26
C ALA A 162 10.38 19.49 1.54
N ASN A 163 10.18 18.77 2.65
CA ASN A 163 10.63 19.19 3.97
C ASN A 163 11.66 18.25 4.60
N ARG A 164 12.10 17.22 3.86
CA ARG A 164 12.98 16.15 4.39
C ARG A 164 14.13 15.92 3.42
N CYS A 165 15.34 16.01 3.92
CA CYS A 165 16.55 15.94 3.11
C CYS A 165 17.32 14.64 3.36
N ALA A 166 18.15 14.28 2.38
CA ALA A 166 19.19 13.28 2.56
C ALA A 166 20.46 13.95 3.09
N TYR A 167 21.24 13.19 3.85
CA TYR A 167 22.54 13.60 4.39
C TYR A 167 23.53 12.45 4.21
N VAL A 168 24.77 12.80 3.89
CA VAL A 168 25.88 11.85 3.90
C VAL A 168 26.33 11.68 5.35
N ILE A 169 26.43 10.45 5.82
CA ILE A 169 27.09 10.09 7.07
C ILE A 169 28.48 9.60 6.71
N LYS A 170 29.51 10.32 7.15
CA LYS A 170 30.92 10.02 6.86
C LYS A 170 31.65 9.62 8.12
N ARG A 171 32.39 8.52 8.07
CA ARG A 171 33.38 8.16 9.09
C ARG A 171 34.62 9.03 8.93
N THR A 172 35.05 9.66 10.02
CA THR A 172 36.27 10.49 10.04
C THR A 172 37.30 10.05 11.07
N GLY A 173 36.99 9.02 11.87
CA GLY A 173 37.94 8.39 12.79
C GLY A 173 37.45 7.06 13.35
N GLU A 174 38.10 6.60 14.41
CA GLU A 174 37.59 5.51 15.25
C GLU A 174 36.41 6.02 16.08
N ASP A 175 35.24 5.39 15.90
CA ASP A 175 33.97 5.79 16.53
C ASP A 175 33.65 7.29 16.41
N ARG A 176 33.96 7.87 15.23
CA ARG A 176 33.73 9.28 14.92
C ARG A 176 33.12 9.46 13.54
N TYR A 177 31.94 10.06 13.50
CA TYR A 177 31.12 10.27 12.30
C TYR A 177 30.68 11.73 12.18
N GLU A 178 30.49 12.19 10.95
CA GLU A 178 30.00 13.53 10.60
C GLU A 178 28.80 13.41 9.68
N LEU A 179 27.82 14.32 9.84
CA LEU A 179 26.83 14.55 8.79
C LEU A 179 27.37 15.59 7.82
N LYS A 180 27.19 15.33 6.52
CA LYS A 180 27.54 16.22 5.43
C LYS A 180 26.37 16.39 4.49
N GLU A 181 26.47 17.43 3.69
CA GLU A 181 25.53 17.69 2.62
C GLU A 181 25.52 16.53 1.61
N ASP A 182 24.32 16.09 1.23
CA ASP A 182 24.11 15.25 0.06
C ASP A 182 23.85 16.15 -1.16
N THR A 183 24.85 16.28 -2.04
CA THR A 183 24.82 17.23 -3.17
C THR A 183 23.67 16.95 -4.13
N ALA A 184 23.37 15.68 -4.38
CA ALA A 184 22.25 15.23 -5.19
C ALA A 184 20.90 15.69 -4.60
N CYS A 185 20.69 15.48 -3.30
CA CYS A 185 19.48 15.94 -2.62
C CYS A 185 19.40 17.45 -2.53
N ARG A 186 20.50 18.17 -2.29
CA ARG A 186 20.49 19.64 -2.29
C ARG A 186 20.06 20.17 -3.65
N ALA A 187 20.68 19.70 -4.73
CA ALA A 187 20.30 20.11 -6.08
C ALA A 187 18.84 19.81 -6.37
N ARG A 188 18.37 18.60 -6.02
CA ARG A 188 16.95 18.22 -6.14
C ARG A 188 16.04 19.15 -5.36
N MET A 189 16.37 19.49 -4.11
CA MET A 189 15.57 20.40 -3.28
C MET A 189 15.45 21.78 -3.95
N SER A 190 16.58 22.35 -4.39
CA SER A 190 16.60 23.62 -5.09
C SER A 190 15.80 23.59 -6.41
N ILE A 191 15.95 22.53 -7.22
CA ILE A 191 15.18 22.34 -8.46
C ILE A 191 13.67 22.40 -8.22
N PHE A 192 13.21 21.89 -7.09
CA PHE A 192 11.79 21.92 -6.70
C PHE A 192 11.41 23.14 -5.86
N GLY A 193 12.30 24.13 -5.70
CA GLY A 193 12.06 25.34 -4.91
C GLY A 193 11.92 25.08 -3.40
N ASN A 194 12.50 24.00 -2.90
CA ASN A 194 12.46 23.62 -1.49
C ASN A 194 13.77 23.98 -0.78
N GLN A 195 13.67 24.32 0.51
CA GLN A 195 14.84 24.60 1.34
C GLN A 195 15.56 23.31 1.73
N TYR A 196 16.84 23.19 1.35
CA TYR A 196 17.72 22.14 1.88
C TYR A 196 18.08 22.44 3.35
N ASP A 197 18.20 21.39 4.16
CA ASP A 197 18.53 21.48 5.59
C ASP A 197 17.57 22.39 6.41
N ALA A 198 16.27 22.35 6.13
CA ALA A 198 15.26 23.10 6.91
C ALA A 198 15.19 22.70 8.41
N ALA A 199 15.82 21.59 8.79
CA ALA A 199 15.98 21.14 10.18
C ALA A 199 17.26 21.67 10.84
N TYR A 200 18.11 22.40 10.09
CA TYR A 200 19.39 22.97 10.51
C TYR A 200 20.32 21.94 11.17
N LEU A 201 20.39 20.74 10.61
CA LEU A 201 21.27 19.67 11.08
C LEU A 201 22.73 19.93 10.68
N LEU A 202 22.96 20.62 9.57
CA LEU A 202 24.31 21.00 9.10
C LEU A 202 24.58 22.49 9.37
N SER A 203 23.65 23.35 8.95
CA SER A 203 23.79 24.80 8.96
C SER A 203 23.62 25.39 10.35
N ASP A 204 24.28 26.50 10.66
CA ASP A 204 24.03 27.23 11.91
C ASP A 204 22.59 27.73 12.01
N TYR A 205 22.12 27.88 13.25
CA TYR A 205 20.80 28.45 13.48
C TYR A 205 20.82 29.95 13.13
N PRO A 206 19.88 30.45 12.31
CA PRO A 206 19.75 31.89 12.07
C PRO A 206 19.33 32.61 13.36
N ASP A 207 19.58 33.92 13.42
CA ASP A 207 19.23 34.76 14.59
C ASP A 207 17.71 34.78 14.83
N ASP A 208 16.92 34.81 13.74
CA ASP A 208 15.47 34.80 13.77
C ASP A 208 14.93 33.43 13.32
N LEU A 209 14.52 32.61 14.28
CA LEU A 209 13.79 31.36 14.04
C LEU A 209 12.29 31.57 14.29
N PRO A 210 11.40 30.79 13.62
CA PRO A 210 9.97 30.79 13.95
C PRO A 210 9.73 30.58 15.45
N GLU A 211 8.74 31.25 16.04
CA GLU A 211 8.44 31.17 17.48
C GLU A 211 8.18 29.72 17.96
N ASP A 212 7.72 28.84 17.07
CA ASP A 212 7.43 27.43 17.33
C ASP A 212 8.55 26.47 16.88
N PHE A 213 9.71 26.98 16.48
CA PHE A 213 10.83 26.15 16.06
C PHE A 213 11.54 25.50 17.26
N GLU A 214 11.50 24.17 17.32
CA GLU A 214 12.24 23.39 18.31
C GLU A 214 13.62 22.98 17.76
N LYS A 215 14.69 23.50 18.38
CA LYS A 215 16.07 23.09 18.07
C LYS A 215 16.26 21.60 18.35
N ASN A 216 17.00 20.90 17.48
CA ASN A 216 17.30 19.50 17.68
C ASN A 216 18.37 19.35 18.79
N PRO A 217 18.04 18.80 19.96
CA PRO A 217 18.99 18.71 21.08
C PRO A 217 20.14 17.73 20.81
N CYS A 218 19.98 16.87 19.80
CA CYS A 218 20.98 15.88 19.40
C CYS A 218 21.89 16.39 18.28
N LYS A 219 21.76 17.64 17.80
CA LYS A 219 22.70 18.22 16.84
C LYS A 219 24.10 18.34 17.46
N ARG A 220 25.13 17.85 16.77
CA ARG A 220 26.54 17.88 17.17
C ARG A 220 27.42 18.09 15.94
N GLU A 221 28.64 18.58 16.15
CA GLU A 221 29.65 18.69 15.08
C GLU A 221 30.18 17.29 14.67
N TYR A 222 30.35 16.41 15.66
CA TYR A 222 30.73 15.01 15.47
C TYR A 222 29.86 14.10 16.33
N TYR A 223 29.73 12.87 15.88
CA TYR A 223 28.96 11.83 16.51
C TYR A 223 29.82 10.61 16.78
N ASP A 224 29.70 10.04 17.96
CA ASP A 224 30.06 8.64 18.23
C ASP A 224 28.87 7.72 17.86
N LYS A 225 29.05 6.41 17.96
CA LYS A 225 27.98 5.43 17.72
C LYS A 225 26.68 5.74 18.50
N ASN A 226 26.76 6.14 19.76
CA ASN A 226 25.56 6.31 20.58
C ASN A 226 24.83 7.62 20.25
N SER A 227 25.57 8.72 20.14
CA SER A 227 25.03 10.03 19.77
C SER A 227 24.52 10.09 18.33
N LEU A 228 25.09 9.30 17.41
CA LEU A 228 24.53 9.13 16.07
C LEU A 228 23.15 8.46 16.13
N TYR A 229 22.99 7.42 16.95
CA TYR A 229 21.68 6.78 17.17
C TYR A 229 20.68 7.76 17.81
N GLU A 230 21.11 8.57 18.78
CA GLU A 230 20.27 9.63 19.38
C GLU A 230 19.78 10.61 18.32
N LEU A 231 20.67 11.10 17.45
CA LEU A 231 20.30 11.97 16.33
C LEU A 231 19.28 11.31 15.42
N ILE A 232 19.55 10.10 14.93
CA ILE A 232 18.63 9.38 14.03
C ILE A 232 17.28 9.13 14.72
N SER A 233 17.27 8.94 16.04
CA SER A 233 16.05 8.77 16.82
C SER A 233 15.14 10.01 16.82
N THR A 234 15.68 11.19 16.54
CA THR A 234 14.88 12.43 16.40
C THR A 234 14.11 12.49 15.07
N PHE A 235 14.42 11.63 14.09
CA PHE A 235 13.78 11.67 12.79
C PHE A 235 12.35 11.15 12.86
N LYS A 236 11.36 12.03 12.68
CA LYS A 236 9.92 11.69 12.88
C LYS A 236 9.32 10.78 11.78
N TYR A 237 10.04 10.51 10.70
CA TYR A 237 9.52 9.84 9.50
C TYR A 237 10.36 8.63 9.10
N GLY A 238 9.92 7.88 8.08
CA GLY A 238 10.70 6.79 7.50
C GLY A 238 11.94 7.31 6.79
N TYR A 239 13.06 6.64 7.04
CA TYR A 239 14.34 6.88 6.37
C TYR A 239 14.94 5.54 5.96
N VAL A 240 15.82 5.57 4.98
CA VAL A 240 16.63 4.43 4.55
C VAL A 240 18.10 4.82 4.57
N ILE A 241 18.95 3.82 4.81
CA ILE A 241 20.39 3.90 4.56
C ILE A 241 20.64 3.40 3.15
N ALA A 242 21.34 4.20 2.34
CA ALA A 242 21.59 3.93 0.93
C ALA A 242 23.06 4.21 0.57
N GLU A 243 23.49 3.67 -0.57
CA GLU A 243 24.76 4.06 -1.21
C GLU A 243 24.68 5.52 -1.70
N PRO A 244 25.72 6.35 -1.52
CA PRO A 244 25.78 7.68 -2.11
C PRO A 244 25.81 7.62 -3.64
N TYR A 245 25.18 8.60 -4.30
CA TYR A 245 25.27 8.72 -5.75
C TYR A 245 26.63 9.31 -6.15
N LYS A 246 27.31 8.66 -7.09
CA LYS A 246 28.50 9.20 -7.74
C LYS A 246 28.09 10.12 -8.90
N ILE A 247 27.73 11.37 -8.59
CA ILE A 247 27.27 12.32 -9.61
C ILE A 247 28.45 12.78 -10.48
N SER A 248 28.30 12.68 -11.81
CA SER A 248 29.26 13.22 -12.77
C SER A 248 28.97 14.69 -13.05
N GLY A 249 29.84 15.60 -12.60
CA GLY A 249 29.69 17.05 -12.85
C GLY A 249 28.57 17.70 -12.04
N GLU A 250 27.93 18.74 -12.59
CA GLU A 250 26.80 19.39 -11.93
C GLU A 250 25.55 18.51 -11.98
N PRO A 251 24.81 18.34 -10.85
CA PRO A 251 23.62 17.51 -10.84
C PRO A 251 22.53 18.05 -11.79
N CYS A 252 22.17 17.26 -12.82
CA CYS A 252 20.92 17.43 -13.58
C CYS A 252 19.93 16.31 -13.22
N LEU A 253 18.65 16.69 -13.12
CA LEU A 253 17.53 15.77 -13.04
C LEU A 253 16.88 15.61 -14.42
N LEU A 254 17.02 14.43 -15.03
CA LEU A 254 16.29 14.07 -16.24
C LEU A 254 14.90 13.53 -15.85
N ARG A 255 13.84 14.11 -16.38
CA ARG A 255 12.45 13.69 -16.15
C ARG A 255 11.82 13.20 -17.44
N ILE A 256 11.28 11.99 -17.41
CA ILE A 256 10.56 11.37 -18.53
C ILE A 256 9.10 11.19 -18.14
N TYR A 257 8.19 11.72 -18.95
CA TYR A 257 6.74 11.51 -18.80
C TYR A 257 6.37 10.23 -19.53
N ALA A 258 5.74 9.29 -18.82
CA ALA A 258 5.37 7.99 -19.35
C ALA A 258 3.87 7.72 -19.13
N ALA A 259 3.27 6.99 -20.07
CA ALA A 259 1.93 6.49 -19.96
C ALA A 259 1.83 5.03 -20.37
N ASN A 260 0.98 4.28 -19.67
CA ASN A 260 0.59 2.92 -20.02
C ASN A 260 -0.87 2.91 -20.48
N GLU A 261 -1.09 2.48 -21.71
CA GLU A 261 -2.41 2.39 -22.31
C GLU A 261 -2.96 0.98 -22.16
N LYS A 262 -4.02 0.84 -21.35
CA LYS A 262 -4.82 -0.39 -21.19
C LYS A 262 -3.97 -1.65 -20.91
N LEU A 263 -2.91 -1.49 -20.10
CA LEU A 263 -1.94 -2.54 -19.70
C LEU A 263 -1.04 -3.08 -20.83
N LYS A 264 -1.16 -2.60 -22.08
CA LYS A 264 -0.54 -3.22 -23.26
C LYS A 264 0.61 -2.42 -23.84
N GLU A 265 0.44 -1.11 -23.98
CA GLU A 265 1.41 -0.25 -24.65
C GLU A 265 1.96 0.77 -23.67
N THR A 266 3.28 0.92 -23.67
CA THR A 266 3.97 1.98 -22.95
C THR A 266 4.40 3.05 -23.93
N ARG A 267 4.00 4.30 -23.67
CA ARG A 267 4.40 5.48 -24.45
C ARG A 267 5.18 6.43 -23.58
N LEU A 268 6.34 6.85 -24.08
CA LEU A 268 7.10 7.95 -23.50
C LEU A 268 6.65 9.24 -24.19
N LEU A 269 6.01 10.11 -23.43
CA LEU A 269 5.27 11.26 -23.93
C LEU A 269 6.13 12.50 -24.04
N ASP A 270 7.10 12.69 -23.14
CA ASP A 270 7.88 13.92 -23.07
C ASP A 270 9.13 13.80 -22.19
N TYR A 271 10.11 14.69 -22.38
CA TYR A 271 11.45 14.57 -21.78
C TYR A 271 12.06 15.94 -21.43
N TYR A 272 12.60 16.08 -20.21
CA TYR A 272 13.15 17.34 -19.72
C TYR A 272 14.40 17.12 -18.87
N CYS A 273 15.46 17.92 -19.06
CA CYS A 273 16.54 18.04 -18.08
C CYS A 273 16.34 19.34 -17.29
N THR A 274 16.40 19.24 -15.97
CA THR A 274 16.41 20.39 -15.08
C THR A 274 17.70 20.41 -14.28
N ASP A 275 18.44 21.52 -14.37
CA ASP A 275 19.67 21.77 -13.64
C ASP A 275 19.63 23.14 -12.96
N LEU A 276 20.71 23.44 -12.21
CA LEU A 276 20.92 24.74 -11.58
C LEU A 276 21.94 25.54 -12.40
N ASP A 277 21.63 26.80 -12.66
CA ASP A 277 22.54 27.79 -13.25
C ASP A 277 22.77 28.90 -12.22
N GLY A 278 23.80 28.70 -11.38
CA GLY A 278 23.92 29.40 -10.10
C GLY A 278 22.75 29.08 -9.19
N ASP A 279 22.00 30.11 -8.78
CA ASP A 279 20.79 29.96 -7.95
C ASP A 279 19.50 29.79 -8.78
N ASN A 280 19.58 29.88 -10.10
CA ASN A 280 18.41 29.80 -10.97
C ASN A 280 18.13 28.36 -11.42
N VAL A 281 16.87 27.95 -11.38
CA VAL A 281 16.44 26.66 -11.92
C VAL A 281 16.23 26.78 -13.42
N ARG A 282 16.95 25.97 -14.20
CA ARG A 282 16.85 25.94 -15.66
C ARG A 282 16.28 24.61 -16.12
N CYS A 283 15.14 24.65 -16.81
CA CYS A 283 14.52 23.47 -17.42
C CYS A 283 14.56 23.57 -18.94
N ARG A 284 15.02 22.50 -19.59
CA ARG A 284 15.15 22.40 -21.05
C ARG A 284 14.50 21.12 -21.54
N ALA A 285 13.83 21.21 -22.70
CA ALA A 285 13.29 20.05 -23.37
C ALA A 285 14.43 19.19 -23.93
N VAL A 286 14.25 17.87 -23.88
CA VAL A 286 15.14 16.89 -24.50
C VAL A 286 14.39 16.27 -25.67
N THR A 287 15.04 16.12 -26.82
CA THR A 287 14.40 15.48 -27.97
C THR A 287 14.17 13.98 -27.71
N PRO A 288 13.25 13.31 -28.42
CA PRO A 288 13.09 11.86 -28.32
C PRO A 288 14.38 11.06 -28.64
N THR A 289 15.30 11.64 -29.41
CA THR A 289 16.62 11.06 -29.73
C THR A 289 17.68 11.31 -28.64
N GLY A 290 17.31 12.01 -27.57
CA GLY A 290 18.18 12.30 -26.43
C GLY A 290 19.08 13.52 -26.61
N GLU A 291 18.74 14.43 -27.53
CA GLU A 291 19.51 15.66 -27.74
C GLU A 291 19.07 16.74 -26.77
N LEU A 292 20.04 17.33 -26.08
CA LEU A 292 19.93 18.48 -25.20
C LEU A 292 20.98 19.50 -25.64
N ASP A 293 20.54 20.70 -26.01
CA ASP A 293 21.42 21.78 -26.50
C ASP A 293 22.40 21.34 -27.60
N GLY A 294 21.93 20.48 -28.52
CA GLY A 294 22.72 19.97 -29.65
C GLY A 294 23.72 18.85 -29.29
N ARG A 295 23.67 18.31 -28.06
CA ARG A 295 24.49 17.17 -27.63
C ARG A 295 23.62 16.00 -27.19
N LYS A 296 24.01 14.77 -27.56
CA LYS A 296 23.30 13.56 -27.12
C LYS A 296 23.65 13.25 -25.65
N ILE A 297 22.64 12.98 -24.83
CA ILE A 297 22.80 12.50 -23.45
C ILE A 297 23.46 11.11 -23.47
N GLY A 298 24.46 10.91 -22.60
CA GLY A 298 25.12 9.62 -22.42
C GLY A 298 24.15 8.52 -21.97
N CYS A 299 24.33 7.30 -22.45
CA CYS A 299 23.48 6.14 -22.15
C CYS A 299 21.98 6.32 -22.44
N TRP A 300 21.58 7.28 -23.30
CA TRP A 300 20.16 7.56 -23.60
C TRP A 300 19.37 6.32 -24.02
N ASP A 301 19.94 5.50 -24.90
CA ASP A 301 19.24 4.32 -25.43
C ASP A 301 18.99 3.27 -24.33
N GLU A 302 19.88 3.17 -23.34
CA GLU A 302 19.73 2.34 -22.15
C GLU A 302 18.68 2.91 -21.19
N ILE A 303 18.71 4.23 -20.94
CA ILE A 303 17.72 4.94 -20.13
C ILE A 303 16.31 4.68 -20.68
N ILE A 304 16.10 4.87 -21.99
CA ILE A 304 14.80 4.67 -22.63
C ILE A 304 14.37 3.21 -22.52
N LYS A 305 15.28 2.26 -22.80
CA LYS A 305 14.98 0.82 -22.65
C LYS A 305 14.57 0.47 -21.22
N THR A 306 15.29 0.95 -20.21
CA THR A 306 15.03 0.68 -18.80
C THR A 306 13.71 1.32 -18.36
N VAL A 307 13.46 2.58 -18.71
CA VAL A 307 12.21 3.27 -18.37
C VAL A 307 11.01 2.61 -19.04
N THR A 308 11.09 2.26 -20.33
CA THR A 308 10.02 1.52 -21.02
C THR A 308 9.82 0.14 -20.41
N GLY A 309 10.89 -0.58 -20.05
CA GLY A 309 10.83 -1.89 -19.40
C GLY A 309 10.13 -1.84 -18.04
N ILE A 310 10.54 -0.91 -17.16
CA ILE A 310 9.90 -0.69 -15.86
C ILE A 310 8.44 -0.30 -16.05
N ALA A 311 8.16 0.67 -16.93
CA ALA A 311 6.80 1.15 -17.17
C ALA A 311 5.87 0.03 -17.66
N GLY A 312 6.32 -0.82 -18.58
CA GLY A 312 5.58 -2.01 -19.02
C GLY A 312 5.41 -3.05 -17.90
N TYR A 313 6.44 -3.24 -17.06
CA TYR A 313 6.37 -4.14 -15.92
C TYR A 313 5.33 -3.70 -14.87
N ILE A 314 5.18 -2.39 -14.63
CA ILE A 314 4.13 -1.81 -13.75
C ILE A 314 2.96 -1.18 -14.52
N SER A 315 2.57 -1.81 -15.64
CA SER A 315 1.56 -1.27 -16.57
C SER A 315 0.19 -0.94 -15.97
N GLU A 316 -0.10 -1.38 -14.74
CA GLU A 316 -1.27 -0.97 -13.96
C GLU A 316 -1.23 0.50 -13.51
N ILE A 317 -0.07 1.15 -13.55
CA ILE A 317 0.08 2.59 -13.36
C ILE A 317 0.02 3.27 -14.74
N GLU A 318 -0.97 4.12 -14.95
CA GLU A 318 -1.36 4.68 -16.25
C GLU A 318 -0.56 5.90 -16.69
N TYR A 319 -0.19 6.79 -15.77
CA TYR A 319 0.51 8.04 -16.11
C TYR A 319 1.37 8.52 -14.96
N PHE A 320 2.67 8.69 -15.21
CA PHE A 320 3.65 9.03 -14.19
C PHE A 320 4.89 9.67 -14.83
N THR A 321 5.78 10.18 -13.98
CA THR A 321 7.11 10.60 -14.41
C THR A 321 8.18 9.76 -13.74
N VAL A 322 9.24 9.45 -14.49
CA VAL A 322 10.46 8.86 -13.96
C VAL A 322 11.52 9.95 -13.88
N SER A 323 12.07 10.18 -12.69
CA SER A 323 13.16 11.14 -12.47
C SER A 323 14.47 10.38 -12.32
N ILE A 324 15.47 10.81 -13.07
CA ILE A 324 16.73 10.09 -13.30
C ILE A 324 17.90 11.02 -13.00
N MET A 325 18.87 10.51 -12.25
CA MET A 325 20.14 11.17 -11.98
C MET A 325 21.24 10.48 -12.79
N LEU A 326 22.02 11.28 -13.51
CA LEU A 326 23.19 10.78 -14.22
C LEU A 326 24.36 10.63 -13.24
N THR A 327 25.05 9.50 -13.32
CA THR A 327 26.18 9.14 -12.46
C THR A 327 27.42 8.89 -13.30
N GLU A 328 28.60 8.87 -12.69
CA GLU A 328 29.87 8.57 -13.37
C GLU A 328 29.83 7.22 -14.10
N ASP A 329 29.18 6.22 -13.50
CA ASP A 329 29.13 4.84 -13.99
C ASP A 329 27.84 4.52 -14.79
N GLY A 330 26.94 5.50 -15.03
CA GLY A 330 25.65 5.27 -15.70
C GLY A 330 24.54 6.20 -15.20
N PHE A 331 23.42 5.63 -14.74
CA PHE A 331 22.29 6.41 -14.22
C PHE A 331 21.54 5.67 -13.11
N VAL A 332 20.83 6.43 -12.28
CA VAL A 332 19.93 5.93 -11.23
C VAL A 332 18.56 6.56 -11.41
N ILE A 333 17.51 5.74 -11.37
CA ILE A 333 16.12 6.18 -11.24
C ILE A 333 15.92 6.61 -9.79
N ASP A 334 15.94 7.91 -9.55
CA ASP A 334 15.84 8.49 -8.22
C ASP A 334 14.42 8.38 -7.66
N SER A 335 13.41 8.55 -8.52
CA SER A 335 12.00 8.44 -8.11
C SER A 335 11.03 8.29 -9.27
N ILE A 336 9.89 7.65 -8.99
CA ILE A 336 8.72 7.58 -9.87
C ILE A 336 7.55 8.35 -9.22
N ASP A 337 7.08 9.42 -9.86
CA ASP A 337 5.93 10.21 -9.38
C ASP A 337 4.66 9.88 -10.17
N THR A 338 3.67 9.36 -9.46
CA THR A 338 2.36 8.96 -10.01
C THR A 338 1.31 10.07 -10.00
N ASN A 339 1.68 11.28 -9.57
CA ASN A 339 0.83 12.48 -9.69
C ASN A 339 1.64 13.67 -10.21
N PRO A 340 2.35 13.51 -11.33
CA PRO A 340 3.33 14.48 -11.77
C PRO A 340 2.73 15.87 -11.97
N ASP A 341 3.53 16.90 -11.79
CA ASP A 341 3.20 18.24 -12.24
C ASP A 341 3.57 18.42 -13.71
N LEU A 342 2.94 19.39 -14.39
CA LEU A 342 3.33 19.75 -15.75
C LEU A 342 4.74 20.35 -15.73
N PRO A 343 5.52 20.18 -16.81
CA PRO A 343 6.85 20.77 -16.90
C PRO A 343 6.75 22.30 -16.80
N PRO A 344 7.77 23.01 -16.31
CA PRO A 344 7.73 24.48 -16.16
C PRO A 344 7.72 25.22 -17.50
N ILE A 345 8.20 24.59 -18.58
CA ILE A 345 8.16 25.11 -19.97
C ILE A 345 7.01 24.48 -20.77
N ALA A 346 6.71 25.01 -21.97
CA ALA A 346 5.69 24.46 -22.86
C ALA A 346 5.91 22.95 -23.09
N HIS A 347 4.88 22.14 -22.86
CA HIS A 347 4.97 20.71 -23.13
C HIS A 347 4.67 20.35 -24.59
N SER A 348 5.13 19.18 -25.00
CA SER A 348 4.94 18.68 -26.35
C SER A 348 3.46 18.49 -26.71
N ASP A 349 3.16 18.53 -28.01
CA ASP A 349 1.81 18.23 -28.51
C ASP A 349 1.41 16.77 -28.16
N ALA A 350 2.36 15.83 -28.12
CA ALA A 350 2.12 14.45 -27.73
C ALA A 350 1.59 14.33 -26.29
N LEU A 351 2.26 14.96 -25.32
CA LEU A 351 1.79 15.00 -23.94
C LEU A 351 0.45 15.75 -23.82
N ASN A 352 0.29 16.85 -24.56
CA ASN A 352 -0.94 17.64 -24.51
C ASN A 352 -2.15 16.84 -25.03
N SER A 353 -2.02 16.20 -26.19
CA SER A 353 -3.07 15.37 -26.79
C SER A 353 -3.49 14.24 -25.87
N PHE A 354 -2.52 13.55 -25.25
CA PHE A 354 -2.81 12.50 -24.27
C PHE A 354 -3.65 13.01 -23.08
N LEU A 355 -3.28 14.16 -22.52
CA LEU A 355 -4.00 14.75 -21.39
C LEU A 355 -5.41 15.24 -21.77
N VAL A 356 -5.58 15.81 -22.95
CA VAL A 356 -6.87 16.28 -23.46
C VAL A 356 -7.81 15.10 -23.73
N GLU A 357 -7.33 14.04 -24.39
CA GLU A 357 -8.13 12.82 -24.62
C GLU A 357 -8.62 12.21 -23.29
N ARG A 358 -7.72 12.12 -22.31
CA ARG A 358 -8.04 11.64 -20.96
C ARG A 358 -9.08 12.51 -20.26
N LEU A 359 -9.03 13.83 -20.48
CA LEU A 359 -9.99 14.79 -19.94
C LEU A 359 -11.38 14.58 -20.54
N GLU A 360 -11.47 14.36 -21.85
CA GLU A 360 -12.72 14.07 -22.56
C GLU A 360 -13.38 12.80 -22.01
N LYS A 361 -12.62 11.69 -21.96
CA LYS A 361 -13.10 10.41 -21.37
C LYS A 361 -13.52 10.55 -19.91
N LYS A 362 -12.79 11.33 -19.11
CA LYS A 362 -13.18 11.59 -17.71
C LYS A 362 -14.48 12.38 -17.59
N ARG A 363 -14.74 13.30 -18.53
CA ARG A 363 -16.00 14.08 -18.57
C ARG A 363 -17.19 13.21 -18.99
N GLU A 364 -17.00 12.24 -19.86
CA GLU A 364 -18.04 11.28 -20.25
C GLU A 364 -18.42 10.33 -19.11
N THR A 365 -17.44 9.87 -18.34
CA THR A 365 -17.65 8.86 -17.29
C THR A 365 -18.12 9.44 -15.95
N VAL A 366 -17.73 10.68 -15.61
CA VAL A 366 -18.03 11.28 -14.30
C VAL A 366 -19.41 11.96 -14.31
N VAL A 367 -20.45 11.18 -14.06
CA VAL A 367 -21.80 11.71 -13.74
C VAL A 367 -21.95 11.86 -12.22
N VAL A 368 -22.08 13.12 -11.76
CA VAL A 368 -22.38 13.44 -10.35
C VAL A 368 -23.89 13.33 -10.12
N THR A 369 -24.33 12.20 -9.57
CA THR A 369 -25.73 11.99 -9.21
C THR A 369 -26.04 12.57 -7.81
N ARG A 370 -27.30 12.96 -7.56
CA ARG A 370 -27.77 13.40 -6.23
C ARG A 370 -27.50 12.37 -5.14
N GLU A 371 -27.59 11.09 -5.48
CA GLU A 371 -27.35 9.97 -4.57
C GLU A 371 -25.88 9.88 -4.11
N LYS A 372 -24.92 9.99 -5.04
CA LYS A 372 -23.47 10.04 -4.72
C LYS A 372 -23.18 11.20 -3.77
N TRP A 373 -23.79 12.36 -4.01
CA TRP A 373 -23.64 13.53 -3.14
C TRP A 373 -24.18 13.28 -1.72
N TRP A 374 -25.37 12.71 -1.60
CA TRP A 374 -25.99 12.38 -0.31
C TRP A 374 -25.17 11.36 0.50
N THR A 375 -24.63 10.35 -0.19
CA THR A 375 -23.75 9.35 0.42
C THR A 375 -22.46 9.97 0.97
N ALA A 376 -21.80 10.82 0.18
CA ALA A 376 -20.60 11.55 0.63
C ALA A 376 -20.90 12.48 1.81
N PHE A 377 -22.06 13.13 1.82
CA PHE A 377 -22.51 13.96 2.93
C PHE A 377 -22.72 13.15 4.22
N LYS A 378 -23.40 12.00 4.13
CA LYS A 378 -23.58 11.07 5.26
C LYS A 378 -22.24 10.62 5.84
N ASP A 379 -21.31 10.18 4.99
CA ASP A 379 -19.97 9.75 5.40
C ASP A 379 -19.20 10.88 6.11
N LYS A 380 -19.25 12.11 5.58
CA LYS A 380 -18.63 13.27 6.21
C LYS A 380 -19.22 13.56 7.60
N ARG A 381 -20.55 13.51 7.76
CA ARG A 381 -21.18 13.70 9.07
C ARG A 381 -20.79 12.59 10.03
N PHE A 382 -20.74 11.35 9.58
CA PHE A 382 -20.33 10.22 10.39
C PHE A 382 -18.87 10.35 10.86
N LYS A 383 -17.93 10.67 9.96
CA LYS A 383 -16.53 10.95 10.34
C LYS A 383 -16.41 12.06 11.38
N ARG A 384 -17.22 13.13 11.26
CA ARG A 384 -17.27 14.20 12.28
C ARG A 384 -17.81 13.68 13.61
N PHE A 385 -18.86 12.88 13.60
CA PHE A 385 -19.39 12.25 14.81
C PHE A 385 -18.32 11.41 15.51
N VAL A 386 -17.61 10.54 14.78
CA VAL A 386 -16.54 9.70 15.34
C VAL A 386 -15.46 10.54 15.99
N ARG A 387 -14.98 11.59 15.30
CA ARG A 387 -13.92 12.46 15.83
C ARG A 387 -14.33 13.23 17.09
N THR A 388 -15.62 13.55 17.24
CA THR A 388 -16.10 14.41 18.34
C THR A 388 -16.63 13.60 19.54
N PHE A 389 -17.23 12.44 19.30
CA PHE A 389 -17.99 11.71 20.32
C PHE A 389 -17.49 10.29 20.59
N CYS A 390 -16.63 9.74 19.74
CA CYS A 390 -16.07 8.40 19.95
C CYS A 390 -14.66 8.47 20.53
N ARG A 391 -14.16 7.32 20.99
CA ARG A 391 -12.83 7.21 21.60
C ARG A 391 -11.74 7.74 20.66
N PRO A 392 -10.85 8.64 21.11
CA PRO A 392 -9.72 9.11 20.31
C PRO A 392 -8.91 7.96 19.73
N GLY A 393 -8.51 8.08 18.46
CA GLY A 393 -7.75 7.05 17.75
C GLY A 393 -8.56 5.90 17.14
N ILE A 394 -9.88 5.82 17.35
CA ILE A 394 -10.71 4.85 16.63
C ILE A 394 -10.91 5.25 15.17
N ARG A 395 -10.68 4.32 14.26
CA ARG A 395 -10.92 4.54 12.82
C ARG A 395 -12.44 4.60 12.57
N PRO A 396 -12.95 5.55 11.76
CA PRO A 396 -14.38 5.63 11.47
C PRO A 396 -14.98 4.32 10.93
N TYR A 397 -14.25 3.62 10.05
CA TYR A 397 -14.67 2.31 9.55
C TYR A 397 -14.86 1.29 10.69
N MET A 398 -13.93 1.22 11.64
CA MET A 398 -14.02 0.30 12.78
C MET A 398 -15.12 0.68 13.75
N GLN A 399 -15.33 1.98 14.00
CA GLN A 399 -16.47 2.45 14.78
C GLN A 399 -17.80 2.10 14.11
N LYS A 400 -17.88 2.17 12.78
CA LYS A 400 -19.06 1.75 12.02
C LYS A 400 -19.32 0.26 12.17
N LEU A 401 -18.27 -0.57 12.04
CA LEU A 401 -18.38 -2.03 12.25
C LEU A 401 -18.87 -2.34 13.67
N TRP A 402 -18.25 -1.76 14.70
CA TRP A 402 -18.67 -1.92 16.09
C TRP A 402 -20.15 -1.57 16.29
N MET A 403 -20.59 -0.39 15.80
CA MET A 403 -21.99 0.01 15.93
C MET A 403 -22.94 -0.93 15.19
N SER A 404 -22.53 -1.43 14.02
CA SER A 404 -23.30 -2.42 13.25
C SER A 404 -23.44 -3.73 14.03
N SER A 405 -22.34 -4.23 14.61
CA SER A 405 -22.32 -5.47 15.39
C SER A 405 -23.12 -5.35 16.69
N VAL A 406 -23.04 -4.21 17.39
CA VAL A 406 -23.87 -3.93 18.57
C VAL A 406 -25.36 -3.92 18.21
N TRP A 407 -25.72 -3.29 17.10
CA TRP A 407 -27.11 -3.23 16.65
C TRP A 407 -27.65 -4.60 16.23
N ASP A 408 -26.83 -5.39 15.54
CA ASP A 408 -27.15 -6.74 15.14
C ASP A 408 -27.36 -7.66 16.36
N ASP A 409 -26.42 -7.67 17.30
CA ASP A 409 -26.51 -8.41 18.57
C ASP A 409 -27.71 -7.93 19.41
N PHE A 410 -28.02 -6.63 19.40
CA PHE A 410 -29.20 -6.11 20.10
C PHE A 410 -30.50 -6.69 19.54
N LYS A 411 -30.63 -6.76 18.21
CA LYS A 411 -31.85 -7.23 17.54
C LYS A 411 -32.00 -8.76 17.53
N HIS A 412 -30.93 -9.45 17.17
CA HIS A 412 -31.00 -10.87 16.77
C HIS A 412 -30.60 -11.82 17.89
N ASN A 413 -29.68 -11.45 18.79
CA ASN A 413 -29.30 -12.32 19.89
C ASN A 413 -30.41 -12.40 20.94
N LYS A 414 -31.13 -13.54 20.99
CA LYS A 414 -32.17 -13.81 21.99
C LYS A 414 -31.64 -14.53 23.23
N GLY A 415 -30.37 -14.94 23.22
CA GLY A 415 -29.75 -15.70 24.30
C GLY A 415 -29.32 -14.88 25.53
N THR A 416 -29.55 -13.57 25.54
CA THR A 416 -29.14 -12.64 26.59
C THR A 416 -30.25 -11.64 26.94
N THR A 417 -30.33 -11.25 28.21
CA THR A 417 -31.26 -10.22 28.70
C THR A 417 -30.77 -8.81 28.34
N LEU A 418 -31.67 -7.81 28.37
CA LEU A 418 -31.31 -6.41 28.14
C LEU A 418 -30.22 -5.91 29.10
N SER A 419 -30.28 -6.31 30.38
CA SER A 419 -29.27 -5.96 31.38
C SER A 419 -27.89 -6.53 31.02
N GLN A 420 -27.84 -7.78 30.58
CA GLN A 420 -26.60 -8.42 30.11
C GLN A 420 -26.03 -7.74 28.86
N LYS A 421 -26.89 -7.36 27.91
CA LYS A 421 -26.49 -6.61 26.70
C LYS A 421 -25.83 -5.28 27.07
N LEU A 422 -26.52 -4.46 27.86
CA LEU A 422 -26.00 -3.18 28.33
C LEU A 422 -24.69 -3.35 29.14
N TRP A 423 -24.60 -4.39 29.97
CA TRP A 423 -23.39 -4.71 30.72
C TRP A 423 -22.19 -5.04 29.82
N CYS A 424 -22.40 -5.80 28.73
CA CYS A 424 -21.37 -6.15 27.75
C CYS A 424 -20.94 -4.94 26.92
N TYR A 425 -21.89 -4.21 26.35
CA TYR A 425 -21.60 -3.05 25.49
C TYR A 425 -20.80 -1.98 26.22
N LYS A 426 -21.13 -1.72 27.50
CA LYS A 426 -20.38 -0.79 28.36
C LYS A 426 -18.92 -1.21 28.58
N ARG A 427 -18.61 -2.50 28.41
CA ARG A 427 -17.27 -3.10 28.55
C ARG A 427 -16.63 -3.43 27.20
N GLY A 428 -17.26 -3.06 26.09
CA GLY A 428 -16.72 -3.29 24.75
C GLY A 428 -16.92 -4.71 24.21
N PHE A 429 -17.79 -5.52 24.80
CA PHE A 429 -18.10 -6.86 24.32
C PHE A 429 -19.46 -6.93 23.64
N LEU A 430 -19.61 -7.81 22.65
CA LEU A 430 -20.92 -8.25 22.15
C LEU A 430 -21.55 -9.22 23.15
N SER A 431 -22.88 -9.22 23.30
CA SER A 431 -23.50 -9.93 24.41
C SER A 431 -23.42 -11.45 24.30
N PHE A 432 -23.33 -12.01 23.09
CA PHE A 432 -23.10 -13.44 22.89
C PHE A 432 -21.76 -13.94 23.47
N ARG A 433 -20.80 -13.05 23.72
CA ARG A 433 -19.52 -13.39 24.38
C ARG A 433 -19.69 -13.92 25.80
N ILE A 434 -20.80 -13.62 26.47
CA ILE A 434 -21.10 -14.19 27.81
C ILE A 434 -21.07 -15.71 27.76
N LYS A 435 -21.78 -16.31 26.80
CA LYS A 435 -21.82 -17.77 26.65
C LYS A 435 -20.51 -18.30 26.08
N GLN A 436 -19.91 -17.57 25.15
CA GLN A 436 -18.73 -18.03 24.43
C GLN A 436 -17.45 -18.05 25.29
N TYR A 437 -17.25 -17.04 26.14
CA TYR A 437 -16.06 -16.92 27.00
C TYR A 437 -16.34 -17.17 28.48
N GLY A 438 -17.60 -17.43 28.84
CA GLY A 438 -18.00 -17.48 30.24
C GLY A 438 -17.76 -16.14 30.95
N LEU A 439 -18.08 -15.00 30.31
CA LEU A 439 -17.80 -13.68 30.89
C LEU A 439 -18.56 -13.46 32.20
N THR A 440 -17.82 -13.07 33.24
CA THR A 440 -18.30 -12.69 34.56
C THR A 440 -17.82 -11.28 34.92
N LYS A 441 -18.28 -10.76 36.05
CA LYS A 441 -17.77 -9.50 36.60
C LYS A 441 -16.29 -9.57 36.99
N ASP A 442 -15.79 -10.77 37.25
CA ASP A 442 -14.45 -11.00 37.79
C ASP A 442 -13.42 -11.29 36.69
N ASN A 443 -13.83 -11.93 35.59
CA ASN A 443 -12.90 -12.37 34.55
C ASN A 443 -12.87 -11.50 33.28
N TYR A 444 -13.82 -10.58 33.06
CA TYR A 444 -13.94 -9.91 31.74
C TYR A 444 -12.70 -9.10 31.34
N LYS A 445 -11.92 -8.63 32.32
CA LYS A 445 -10.68 -7.88 32.09
C LYS A 445 -9.51 -8.77 31.61
N SER A 446 -9.63 -10.08 31.74
CA SER A 446 -8.64 -11.05 31.27
C SER A 446 -8.74 -11.31 29.76
N PHE A 447 -9.76 -10.75 29.10
CA PHE A 447 -9.99 -10.88 27.66
C PHE A 447 -9.80 -9.54 26.96
N LEU A 448 -9.29 -9.58 25.73
CA LEU A 448 -9.36 -8.45 24.83
C LEU A 448 -10.81 -8.27 24.36
N SER A 449 -11.40 -7.11 24.64
CA SER A 449 -12.77 -6.82 24.20
C SER A 449 -12.87 -6.57 22.69
N ASP A 450 -14.03 -6.84 22.10
CA ASP A 450 -14.30 -6.62 20.67
C ASP A 450 -14.03 -5.14 20.29
N TYR A 451 -14.44 -4.20 21.15
CA TYR A 451 -14.19 -2.77 20.95
C TYR A 451 -12.71 -2.39 21.07
N GLN A 452 -11.97 -2.96 22.02
CA GLN A 452 -10.53 -2.73 22.13
C GLN A 452 -9.80 -3.23 20.88
N TYR A 453 -10.20 -4.39 20.35
CA TYR A 453 -9.59 -4.91 19.12
C TYR A 453 -9.89 -4.02 17.91
N HIS A 454 -11.13 -3.55 17.75
CA HIS A 454 -11.49 -2.53 16.75
C HIS A 454 -10.70 -1.22 16.93
N TRP A 455 -10.47 -0.81 18.18
CA TRP A 455 -9.71 0.39 18.50
C TRP A 455 -8.24 0.22 18.15
N LEU A 456 -7.62 -0.96 18.36
CA LEU A 456 -6.23 -1.23 17.99
C LEU A 456 -5.98 -1.18 16.49
N ASN A 457 -7.00 -1.35 15.65
CA ASN A 457 -6.79 -1.33 14.20
C ASN A 457 -6.26 0.04 13.71
N ARG A 458 -5.13 0.09 13.01
CA ARG A 458 -4.26 -1.02 12.56
C ARG A 458 -3.01 -1.13 13.47
N ILE A 459 -2.55 -2.36 13.71
CA ILE A 459 -1.30 -2.63 14.44
C ILE A 459 -0.10 -2.46 13.49
N ASN A 460 -0.15 -3.06 12.30
CA ASN A 460 0.89 -2.91 11.30
C ASN A 460 0.96 -1.47 10.75
N ASN A 461 2.18 -1.04 10.42
CA ASN A 461 2.51 0.23 9.79
C ASN A 461 2.05 0.28 8.31
N SER A 462 2.51 1.28 7.56
CA SER A 462 2.14 1.48 6.15
C SER A 462 2.52 0.33 5.22
N TYR A 463 3.57 -0.45 5.53
CA TYR A 463 4.08 -1.54 4.68
C TYR A 463 3.12 -2.71 4.54
N GLN A 464 2.05 -2.75 5.33
CA GLN A 464 0.97 -3.72 5.15
C GLN A 464 0.33 -3.69 3.76
N ILE A 465 0.59 -2.64 2.96
CA ILE A 465 0.24 -2.61 1.53
C ILE A 465 0.76 -3.81 0.75
N TRP A 466 1.86 -4.43 1.17
CA TRP A 466 2.45 -5.60 0.52
C TRP A 466 1.54 -6.83 0.56
N ILE A 467 0.64 -6.91 1.54
CA ILE A 467 -0.20 -8.10 1.78
C ILE A 467 -1.70 -7.80 1.76
N ASN A 468 -2.11 -6.57 1.40
CA ASN A 468 -3.52 -6.19 1.38
C ASN A 468 -4.27 -6.72 0.14
N ASP A 469 -3.55 -7.08 -0.92
CA ASP A 469 -4.11 -7.61 -2.15
C ASP A 469 -3.16 -8.61 -2.79
N LYS A 470 -3.78 -9.53 -3.54
CA LYS A 470 -3.10 -10.70 -4.08
C LYS A 470 -2.10 -10.34 -5.18
N THR A 471 -2.38 -9.32 -5.98
CA THR A 471 -1.45 -8.83 -7.02
C THR A 471 -0.18 -8.29 -6.38
N THR A 472 -0.28 -7.31 -5.48
CA THR A 472 0.89 -6.73 -4.80
C THR A 472 1.68 -7.79 -4.02
N THR A 473 0.98 -8.70 -3.34
CA THR A 473 1.62 -9.82 -2.63
C THR A 473 2.50 -10.63 -3.58
N ARG A 474 1.99 -10.97 -4.78
CA ARG A 474 2.74 -11.74 -5.76
C ARG A 474 4.02 -11.03 -6.20
N TYR A 475 3.98 -9.73 -6.48
CA TYR A 475 5.18 -8.97 -6.87
C TYR A 475 6.21 -8.93 -5.73
N VAL A 476 5.78 -8.61 -4.51
CA VAL A 476 6.67 -8.49 -3.35
C VAL A 476 7.28 -9.84 -2.94
N PHE A 477 6.53 -10.94 -3.11
CA PHE A 477 6.94 -12.28 -2.66
C PHE A 477 7.65 -13.09 -3.74
N GLU A 478 8.22 -12.47 -4.78
CA GLU A 478 8.97 -13.21 -5.80
C GLU A 478 10.00 -14.20 -5.22
N PRO A 479 10.80 -13.88 -4.17
CA PRO A 479 11.72 -14.83 -3.54
C PRO A 479 11.05 -16.01 -2.79
N TYR A 480 9.75 -15.90 -2.50
CA TYR A 480 8.94 -16.89 -1.78
C TYR A 480 7.76 -17.41 -2.62
N LYS A 481 7.80 -17.25 -3.95
CA LYS A 481 6.71 -17.61 -4.86
C LYS A 481 6.32 -19.09 -4.78
N GLN A 482 7.24 -19.97 -4.37
CA GLN A 482 6.97 -21.39 -4.15
C GLN A 482 5.90 -21.65 -3.09
N TYR A 483 5.70 -20.72 -2.15
CA TYR A 483 4.65 -20.79 -1.13
C TYR A 483 3.38 -20.05 -1.54
N LEU A 484 3.31 -19.49 -2.75
CA LEU A 484 2.09 -18.94 -3.32
C LEU A 484 1.53 -19.89 -4.39
N ALA A 485 0.25 -19.71 -4.70
CA ALA A 485 -0.29 -20.20 -5.96
C ALA A 485 0.50 -19.57 -7.12
N LYS A 486 0.60 -20.22 -8.28
CA LYS A 486 1.00 -19.58 -9.54
C LYS A 486 -0.03 -18.54 -9.97
N TYR A 487 0.41 -17.35 -10.33
CA TYR A 487 -0.41 -16.22 -10.78
C TYR A 487 -0.25 -16.02 -12.29
N TYR A 488 -1.36 -16.11 -13.01
CA TYR A 488 -1.35 -16.12 -14.48
C TYR A 488 -1.84 -14.81 -15.08
N TYR A 489 -2.95 -14.26 -14.58
CA TYR A 489 -3.52 -13.03 -15.12
C TYR A 489 -4.10 -12.13 -14.03
N ASP A 490 -4.00 -10.82 -14.26
CA ASP A 490 -4.79 -9.79 -13.61
C ASP A 490 -5.88 -9.29 -14.57
N ILE A 491 -7.08 -9.08 -14.04
CA ILE A 491 -8.23 -8.52 -14.75
C ILE A 491 -8.61 -7.21 -14.06
N ILE A 492 -8.43 -6.10 -14.76
CA ILE A 492 -8.57 -4.74 -14.23
C ILE A 492 -9.50 -3.94 -15.13
N LYS A 493 -10.36 -3.10 -14.52
CA LYS A 493 -11.11 -2.09 -15.29
C LYS A 493 -10.32 -0.80 -15.41
N MET A 494 -10.06 -0.37 -16.64
CA MET A 494 -9.39 0.89 -16.96
C MET A 494 -10.24 1.64 -17.99
N GLU A 495 -10.56 2.90 -17.69
CA GLU A 495 -11.44 3.72 -18.54
C GLU A 495 -12.81 3.08 -18.86
N GLY A 496 -13.30 2.18 -18.00
CA GLY A 496 -14.56 1.46 -18.20
C GLY A 496 -14.43 0.14 -18.98
N GLU A 497 -13.27 -0.12 -19.57
CA GLU A 497 -12.96 -1.33 -20.33
C GLU A 497 -12.26 -2.38 -19.46
N THR A 498 -12.54 -3.66 -19.75
CA THR A 498 -11.89 -4.79 -19.08
C THR A 498 -10.54 -5.07 -19.76
N CYS A 499 -9.47 -4.85 -19.02
CA CYS A 499 -8.10 -5.07 -19.45
C CYS A 499 -7.54 -6.32 -18.76
N ILE A 500 -6.78 -7.11 -19.50
CA ILE A 500 -6.12 -8.33 -19.02
C ILE A 500 -4.62 -8.09 -19.05
N LYS A 501 -3.93 -8.40 -17.96
CA LYS A 501 -2.47 -8.39 -17.87
C LYS A 501 -1.96 -9.78 -17.55
N ALA A 502 -0.93 -10.21 -18.26
CA ALA A 502 -0.19 -11.41 -17.96
C ALA A 502 0.72 -11.18 -16.72
N LEU A 503 0.76 -12.16 -15.82
CA LEU A 503 1.57 -12.14 -14.60
C LEU A 503 2.76 -13.10 -14.69
N GLN A 504 3.63 -13.05 -13.69
CA GLN A 504 4.97 -13.65 -13.70
C GLN A 504 4.99 -15.17 -13.89
N ASP A 505 3.91 -15.89 -13.53
CA ASP A 505 3.88 -17.36 -13.64
C ASP A 505 3.14 -17.85 -14.89
N ILE A 506 2.77 -16.95 -15.80
CA ILE A 506 2.18 -17.33 -17.08
C ILE A 506 3.20 -18.14 -17.92
N PRO A 507 2.81 -19.30 -18.46
CA PRO A 507 3.72 -20.02 -19.34
C PRO A 507 3.81 -19.38 -20.72
N GLU A 508 4.89 -19.67 -21.43
CA GLU A 508 5.10 -19.17 -22.80
C GLU A 508 3.97 -19.61 -23.75
N GLY A 509 3.66 -18.73 -24.71
CA GLY A 509 2.65 -18.99 -25.76
C GLY A 509 1.21 -18.58 -25.40
N PHE A 510 0.99 -17.94 -24.25
CA PHE A 510 -0.33 -17.45 -23.83
C PHE A 510 -0.33 -15.93 -23.79
N ASP A 511 -1.21 -15.30 -24.56
CA ASP A 511 -1.33 -13.85 -24.65
C ASP A 511 -2.25 -13.28 -23.55
N ALA A 512 -2.16 -11.96 -23.34
CA ALA A 512 -3.01 -11.23 -22.40
C ALA A 512 -4.39 -10.91 -23.02
N SER A 513 -5.19 -11.96 -23.26
CA SER A 513 -6.52 -11.88 -23.84
C SER A 513 -7.47 -12.95 -23.29
N PHE A 514 -8.77 -12.83 -23.59
CA PHE A 514 -9.75 -13.88 -23.27
C PHE A 514 -9.41 -15.21 -23.94
N ASN A 515 -8.91 -15.17 -25.19
CA ASN A 515 -8.47 -16.38 -25.90
C ASN A 515 -7.30 -17.04 -25.18
N GLY A 516 -6.35 -16.24 -24.68
CA GLY A 516 -5.24 -16.71 -23.83
C GLY A 516 -5.74 -17.37 -22.55
N ILE A 517 -6.71 -16.77 -21.85
CA ILE A 517 -7.36 -17.35 -20.66
C ILE A 517 -8.02 -18.69 -20.98
N PHE A 518 -8.80 -18.79 -22.05
CA PHE A 518 -9.47 -20.04 -22.44
C PHE A 518 -8.47 -21.11 -22.87
N ALA A 519 -7.43 -20.74 -23.62
CA ALA A 519 -6.35 -21.65 -23.97
C ALA A 519 -5.66 -22.20 -22.72
N LEU A 520 -5.36 -21.33 -21.76
CA LEU A 520 -4.73 -21.71 -20.50
C LEU A 520 -5.63 -22.66 -19.71
N LEU A 521 -6.93 -22.35 -19.60
CA LEU A 521 -7.89 -23.21 -18.93
C LEU A 521 -8.02 -24.59 -19.59
N ARG A 522 -8.00 -24.65 -20.93
CA ARG A 522 -7.99 -25.93 -21.66
C ARG A 522 -6.73 -26.76 -21.38
N ARG A 523 -5.58 -26.11 -21.16
CA ARG A 523 -4.32 -26.79 -20.83
C ARG A 523 -4.31 -27.27 -19.38
N GLU A 524 -4.52 -26.36 -18.42
CA GLU A 524 -4.43 -26.63 -16.98
C GLU A 524 -5.64 -27.42 -16.45
N LYS A 525 -6.74 -27.47 -17.20
CA LYS A 525 -8.06 -28.05 -16.85
C LYS A 525 -8.78 -27.34 -15.71
N LEU A 526 -8.06 -26.77 -14.75
CA LEU A 526 -8.61 -26.10 -13.58
C LEU A 526 -7.85 -24.82 -13.26
N LEU A 527 -8.59 -23.72 -13.08
CA LEU A 527 -8.07 -22.43 -12.62
C LEU A 527 -8.96 -21.86 -11.52
N ALA A 528 -8.38 -20.98 -10.71
CA ALA A 528 -9.10 -20.20 -9.71
C ALA A 528 -9.16 -18.73 -10.14
N LEU A 529 -10.37 -18.17 -10.20
CA LEU A 529 -10.62 -16.75 -10.47
C LEU A 529 -11.16 -16.11 -9.19
N LYS A 530 -10.43 -15.13 -8.64
CA LYS A 530 -10.72 -14.57 -7.31
C LYS A 530 -10.48 -13.06 -7.25
N PRO A 531 -11.18 -12.29 -6.41
CA PRO A 531 -10.89 -10.87 -6.25
C PRO A 531 -9.48 -10.66 -5.70
N SER A 532 -8.78 -9.66 -6.24
CA SER A 532 -7.44 -9.29 -5.76
C SER A 532 -7.49 -8.80 -4.31
N SER A 533 -8.53 -8.01 -3.97
CA SER A 533 -8.86 -7.62 -2.59
C SER A 533 -10.27 -8.10 -2.23
N GLY A 534 -10.42 -8.76 -1.08
CA GLY A 534 -11.70 -9.30 -0.61
C GLY A 534 -11.49 -10.13 0.65
N THR A 535 -12.57 -10.52 1.32
CA THR A 535 -12.55 -11.39 2.50
C THR A 535 -13.62 -12.47 2.37
N HIS A 536 -13.51 -13.55 3.16
CA HIS A 536 -14.53 -14.61 3.29
C HIS A 536 -14.84 -15.44 2.03
N GLY A 537 -14.02 -15.35 0.98
CA GLY A 537 -14.22 -16.12 -0.26
C GLY A 537 -15.31 -15.56 -1.19
N ASP A 538 -15.88 -14.39 -0.88
CA ASP A 538 -16.84 -13.72 -1.75
C ASP A 538 -16.24 -13.44 -3.13
N GLY A 539 -16.92 -13.87 -4.19
CA GLY A 539 -16.45 -13.71 -5.58
C GLY A 539 -15.43 -14.76 -6.03
N PHE A 540 -15.24 -15.87 -5.31
CA PHE A 540 -14.42 -16.97 -5.82
C PHE A 540 -15.14 -17.79 -6.90
N TYR A 541 -14.45 -18.06 -8.01
CA TYR A 541 -14.92 -18.89 -9.11
C TYR A 541 -13.92 -20.02 -9.40
N ARG A 542 -14.40 -21.26 -9.37
CA ARG A 542 -13.69 -22.44 -9.90
C ARG A 542 -13.97 -22.52 -11.40
N MET A 543 -12.95 -22.29 -12.22
CA MET A 543 -13.04 -22.45 -13.67
C MET A 543 -12.53 -23.84 -14.04
N GLU A 544 -13.30 -24.60 -14.81
CA GLU A 544 -12.95 -25.96 -15.23
C GLU A 544 -13.19 -26.15 -16.72
N TYR A 545 -12.32 -26.93 -17.37
CA TYR A 545 -12.54 -27.46 -18.71
C TYR A 545 -12.51 -28.99 -18.69
N ALA A 546 -13.68 -29.60 -18.83
CA ALA A 546 -13.86 -31.04 -18.76
C ALA A 546 -14.86 -31.51 -19.82
N GLY A 547 -14.59 -32.66 -20.46
CA GLY A 547 -15.50 -33.23 -21.47
C GLY A 547 -15.77 -32.32 -22.67
N GLY A 548 -14.84 -31.43 -23.03
CA GLY A 548 -15.01 -30.46 -24.12
C GLY A 548 -15.80 -29.21 -23.76
N LYS A 549 -16.20 -29.03 -22.49
CA LYS A 549 -17.07 -27.97 -22.00
C LYS A 549 -16.38 -27.11 -20.94
N TYR A 550 -16.81 -25.85 -20.82
CA TYR A 550 -16.40 -24.99 -19.72
C TYR A 550 -17.42 -25.01 -18.60
N LEU A 551 -16.93 -25.06 -17.37
CA LEU A 551 -17.75 -25.09 -16.17
C LEU A 551 -17.26 -23.99 -15.22
N ILE A 552 -18.18 -23.14 -14.74
CA ILE A 552 -17.92 -22.14 -13.70
C ILE A 552 -18.70 -22.55 -12.46
N ASN A 553 -17.99 -22.87 -11.38
CA ASN A 553 -18.59 -23.41 -10.15
C ASN A 553 -19.46 -24.67 -10.37
N GLY A 554 -19.23 -25.40 -11.45
CA GLY A 554 -19.97 -26.61 -11.83
C GLY A 554 -21.07 -26.38 -12.86
N ASP A 555 -21.41 -25.13 -13.16
CA ASP A 555 -22.41 -24.78 -14.17
C ASP A 555 -21.76 -24.64 -15.55
N GLU A 556 -22.33 -25.29 -16.56
CA GLU A 556 -21.86 -25.20 -17.94
C GLU A 556 -22.07 -23.79 -18.48
N MET A 557 -21.02 -23.19 -19.03
CA MET A 557 -21.05 -21.87 -19.64
C MET A 557 -20.29 -21.87 -20.97
N THR A 558 -20.68 -21.00 -21.88
CA THR A 558 -19.97 -20.71 -23.12
C THR A 558 -18.85 -19.68 -22.89
N GLU A 559 -17.90 -19.58 -23.82
CA GLU A 559 -16.85 -18.55 -23.78
C GLU A 559 -17.42 -17.13 -23.69
N ASP A 560 -18.51 -16.86 -24.43
CA ASP A 560 -19.17 -15.55 -24.44
C ASP A 560 -19.86 -15.21 -23.10
N GLU A 561 -20.48 -16.19 -22.45
CA GLU A 561 -21.07 -16.01 -21.11
C GLU A 561 -20.00 -15.75 -20.05
N ILE A 562 -18.88 -16.49 -20.11
CA ILE A 562 -17.75 -16.28 -19.19
C ILE A 562 -17.13 -14.90 -19.40
N LYS A 563 -16.95 -14.49 -20.66
CA LYS A 563 -16.48 -13.16 -21.02
C LYS A 563 -17.41 -12.07 -20.46
N SER A 564 -18.71 -12.20 -20.69
CA SER A 564 -19.71 -11.24 -20.19
C SER A 564 -19.73 -11.16 -18.66
N MET A 565 -19.57 -12.30 -17.97
CA MET A 565 -19.43 -12.35 -16.52
C MET A 565 -18.22 -11.55 -16.04
N ILE A 566 -17.05 -11.79 -16.65
CA ILE A 566 -15.80 -11.12 -16.30
C ILE A 566 -15.88 -9.61 -16.60
N GLU A 567 -16.45 -9.23 -17.74
CA GLU A 567 -16.68 -7.83 -18.10
C GLU A 567 -17.64 -7.12 -17.14
N GLY A 568 -18.52 -7.87 -16.47
CA GLY A 568 -19.41 -7.37 -15.42
C GLY A 568 -18.70 -7.02 -14.10
N PHE A 569 -17.47 -7.48 -13.88
CA PHE A 569 -16.75 -7.25 -12.61
C PHE A 569 -16.49 -5.76 -12.35
N LYS A 570 -16.54 -5.35 -11.09
CA LYS A 570 -16.29 -3.96 -10.66
C LYS A 570 -14.97 -3.78 -9.92
N SER A 571 -14.39 -4.88 -9.47
CA SER A 571 -13.12 -4.93 -8.75
C SER A 571 -12.07 -5.64 -9.58
N ILE A 572 -10.81 -5.54 -9.16
CA ILE A 572 -9.71 -6.29 -9.75
C ILE A 572 -9.85 -7.76 -9.39
N TYR A 573 -9.68 -8.63 -10.37
CA TYR A 573 -9.66 -10.09 -10.21
C TYR A 573 -8.31 -10.64 -10.65
N VAL A 574 -7.93 -11.78 -10.08
CA VAL A 574 -6.71 -12.51 -10.41
C VAL A 574 -7.08 -13.94 -10.80
N ILE A 575 -6.42 -14.46 -11.83
CA ILE A 575 -6.48 -15.87 -12.23
C ILE A 575 -5.20 -16.55 -11.73
N THR A 576 -5.37 -17.60 -10.93
CA THR A 576 -4.27 -18.40 -10.38
C THR A 576 -4.47 -19.88 -10.69
N GLU A 577 -3.43 -20.68 -10.43
CA GLU A 577 -3.64 -22.13 -10.33
C GLU A 577 -4.71 -22.46 -9.29
N TYR A 578 -5.41 -23.58 -9.51
CA TYR A 578 -6.33 -24.13 -8.53
C TYR A 578 -5.55 -24.95 -7.51
N LEU A 579 -5.71 -24.65 -6.22
CA LEU A 579 -4.97 -25.31 -5.15
C LEU A 579 -5.63 -26.65 -4.77
N PHE A 580 -4.82 -27.70 -4.69
CA PHE A 580 -5.26 -29.00 -4.20
C PHE A 580 -4.76 -29.26 -2.79
N MET A 581 -5.70 -29.47 -1.87
CA MET A 581 -5.38 -29.89 -0.51
C MET A 581 -4.75 -31.28 -0.48
N HIS A 582 -3.84 -31.48 0.48
CA HIS A 582 -3.15 -32.74 0.76
C HIS A 582 -4.13 -33.91 0.93
N LYS A 583 -3.77 -35.07 0.38
CA LYS A 583 -4.61 -36.29 0.36
C LYS A 583 -5.13 -36.72 1.73
N ASP A 584 -4.34 -36.54 2.79
CA ASP A 584 -4.75 -36.93 4.15
C ASP A 584 -5.82 -35.99 4.73
N LEU A 585 -5.73 -34.69 4.48
CA LEU A 585 -6.74 -33.74 4.94
C LEU A 585 -8.04 -33.84 4.12
N LYS A 586 -7.96 -34.29 2.86
CA LYS A 586 -9.12 -34.61 2.01
C LYS A 586 -9.99 -35.72 2.58
N LYS A 587 -9.41 -36.65 3.35
CA LYS A 587 -10.17 -37.73 4.02
C LYS A 587 -11.17 -37.16 5.02
N ILE A 588 -10.82 -36.06 5.70
CA ILE A 588 -11.71 -35.41 6.67
C ILE A 588 -12.89 -34.78 5.93
N TYR A 589 -12.61 -33.92 4.95
CA TYR A 589 -13.63 -33.28 4.13
C TYR A 589 -13.05 -32.84 2.77
N PRO A 590 -13.46 -33.42 1.63
CA PRO A 590 -12.81 -33.19 0.33
C PRO A 590 -13.34 -31.97 -0.42
N HIS A 591 -14.45 -31.36 0.01
CA HIS A 591 -15.11 -30.28 -0.74
C HIS A 591 -14.64 -28.87 -0.38
N SER A 592 -13.72 -28.73 0.58
CA SER A 592 -13.06 -27.47 0.92
C SER A 592 -11.55 -27.66 1.14
N VAL A 593 -10.79 -26.56 1.18
CA VAL A 593 -9.32 -26.60 1.30
C VAL A 593 -8.84 -26.88 2.74
N ASN A 594 -9.76 -26.97 3.71
CA ASN A 594 -9.53 -27.14 5.15
C ASN A 594 -8.23 -26.48 5.66
N THR A 595 -8.25 -25.15 5.76
CA THR A 595 -7.06 -24.33 5.96
C THR A 595 -6.53 -24.34 7.39
N ILE A 596 -5.22 -24.15 7.53
CA ILE A 596 -4.59 -23.82 8.81
C ILE A 596 -4.53 -22.31 8.97
N ARG A 597 -5.12 -21.78 10.03
CA ARG A 597 -4.93 -20.39 10.48
C ARG A 597 -3.71 -20.33 11.39
N VAL A 598 -2.77 -19.43 11.07
CA VAL A 598 -1.56 -19.21 11.86
C VAL A 598 -1.45 -17.73 12.24
N ALA A 599 -1.50 -17.42 13.53
CA ALA A 599 -1.24 -16.08 14.04
C ALA A 599 0.26 -15.94 14.39
N VAL A 600 0.91 -14.94 13.82
CA VAL A 600 2.34 -14.64 14.05
C VAL A 600 2.48 -13.23 14.59
N VAL A 601 3.36 -13.08 15.58
CA VAL A 601 3.81 -11.79 16.11
C VAL A 601 5.32 -11.67 15.90
N ASN A 602 5.77 -10.57 15.31
CA ASN A 602 7.17 -10.20 15.13
C ASN A 602 7.48 -8.87 15.83
N GLN A 603 7.30 -8.84 17.16
CA GLN A 603 7.36 -7.62 17.96
C GLN A 603 8.74 -6.96 17.92
N SER A 604 9.83 -7.73 17.94
CA SER A 604 11.20 -7.20 17.86
C SER A 604 11.64 -6.85 16.43
N ALA A 605 10.86 -7.19 15.41
CA ALA A 605 11.21 -7.20 13.99
C ALA A 605 12.13 -8.34 13.54
N TYR A 606 12.85 -8.99 14.45
CA TYR A 606 13.86 -10.01 14.13
C TYR A 606 13.43 -11.44 14.49
N GLU A 607 12.56 -11.57 15.49
CA GLU A 607 12.14 -12.85 16.06
C GLU A 607 10.63 -13.08 15.90
N PRO A 608 10.18 -13.56 14.72
CA PRO A 608 8.78 -13.92 14.54
C PRO A 608 8.43 -15.16 15.36
N LYS A 609 7.30 -15.10 16.07
CA LYS A 609 6.76 -16.19 16.89
C LYS A 609 5.36 -16.55 16.44
N ILE A 610 5.13 -17.85 16.25
CA ILE A 610 3.79 -18.40 16.03
C ILE A 610 3.08 -18.40 17.39
N MET A 611 2.04 -17.59 17.52
CA MET A 611 1.33 -17.35 18.77
C MET A 611 0.09 -18.25 18.92
N GLN A 612 -0.52 -18.62 17.79
CA GLN A 612 -1.73 -19.43 17.78
C GLN A 612 -1.91 -20.14 16.44
N THR A 613 -2.38 -21.39 16.51
CA THR A 613 -2.70 -22.20 15.32
C THR A 613 -4.01 -22.96 15.51
N TYR A 614 -4.83 -22.99 14.48
CA TYR A 614 -6.02 -23.84 14.42
C TYR A 614 -6.36 -24.22 12.98
N MET A 615 -6.93 -25.39 12.79
CA MET A 615 -7.45 -25.85 11.51
C MET A 615 -8.92 -25.45 11.38
N ARG A 616 -9.30 -24.94 10.22
CA ARG A 616 -10.68 -24.74 9.81
C ARG A 616 -11.07 -25.83 8.83
N ILE A 617 -12.23 -26.42 9.04
CA ILE A 617 -12.72 -27.54 8.22
C ILE A 617 -14.11 -27.18 7.75
N GLY A 618 -14.35 -27.33 6.44
CA GLY A 618 -15.66 -27.08 5.85
C GLY A 618 -16.70 -28.11 6.29
N SER A 619 -17.94 -27.90 5.87
CA SER A 619 -19.03 -28.86 5.96
C SER A 619 -20.01 -28.62 4.82
N SER A 620 -20.98 -29.51 4.65
CA SER A 620 -22.09 -29.33 3.69
C SER A 620 -22.76 -27.95 3.79
N SER A 621 -22.78 -27.34 4.98
CA SER A 621 -23.34 -26.01 5.23
C SER A 621 -22.48 -24.83 4.77
N THR A 622 -21.18 -25.03 4.53
CA THR A 622 -20.23 -23.96 4.14
C THR A 622 -19.85 -23.98 2.65
N GLY A 623 -20.36 -24.94 1.87
CA GLY A 623 -20.06 -25.10 0.45
C GLY A 623 -18.57 -25.33 0.18
N PHE A 624 -17.99 -24.56 -0.74
CA PHE A 624 -16.57 -24.64 -1.10
C PHE A 624 -15.62 -23.93 -0.13
N THR A 625 -16.13 -23.34 0.95
CA THR A 625 -15.35 -22.58 1.94
C THR A 625 -15.31 -23.32 3.29
N ASP A 626 -14.36 -22.97 4.14
CA ASP A 626 -14.17 -23.56 5.48
C ASP A 626 -14.51 -22.57 6.61
N ASN A 627 -15.43 -21.64 6.36
CA ASN A 627 -15.72 -20.57 7.30
C ASN A 627 -16.48 -21.08 8.55
N VAL A 628 -15.76 -21.15 9.69
CA VAL A 628 -16.28 -21.55 11.01
C VAL A 628 -17.55 -20.81 11.42
N GLY A 629 -17.69 -19.53 11.04
CA GLY A 629 -18.85 -18.71 11.40
C GLY A 629 -20.16 -19.10 10.68
N TYR A 630 -20.08 -19.91 9.62
CA TYR A 630 -21.21 -20.33 8.79
C TYR A 630 -21.44 -21.85 8.85
N GLY A 631 -21.03 -22.50 9.96
CA GLY A 631 -21.21 -23.95 10.16
C GLY A 631 -19.96 -24.80 9.90
N GLY A 632 -18.80 -24.17 9.71
CA GLY A 632 -17.51 -24.85 9.68
C GLY A 632 -17.08 -25.34 11.07
N ILE A 633 -16.12 -26.27 11.08
CA ILE A 633 -15.53 -26.87 12.29
C ILE A 633 -14.14 -26.23 12.51
N CYS A 634 -13.77 -26.00 13.75
CA CYS A 634 -12.39 -25.63 14.12
C CYS A 634 -11.75 -26.72 14.97
N ALA A 635 -10.49 -27.04 14.73
CA ALA A 635 -9.68 -27.92 15.57
C ALA A 635 -8.43 -27.17 16.04
N LYS A 636 -8.08 -27.27 17.31
CA LYS A 636 -6.82 -26.72 17.83
C LYS A 636 -5.66 -27.46 17.17
N VAL A 637 -4.57 -26.75 16.87
CA VAL A 637 -3.33 -27.37 16.37
C VAL A 637 -2.22 -27.05 17.35
N ASP A 638 -1.57 -28.09 17.88
CA ASP A 638 -0.41 -27.95 18.76
C ASP A 638 0.80 -27.45 17.97
N ILE A 639 1.41 -26.35 18.40
CA ILE A 639 2.50 -25.70 17.65
C ILE A 639 3.77 -26.57 17.59
N PRO A 640 4.25 -27.19 18.69
CA PRO A 640 5.40 -28.07 18.66
C PRO A 640 5.23 -29.26 17.72
N THR A 641 4.09 -29.97 17.79
CA THR A 641 3.92 -31.27 17.13
C THR A 641 3.13 -31.24 15.82
N GLY A 642 2.34 -30.19 15.56
CA GLY A 642 1.39 -30.16 14.46
C GLY A 642 0.17 -31.06 14.67
N ARG A 643 -0.04 -31.60 15.88
CA ARG A 643 -1.23 -32.42 16.18
C ARG A 643 -2.47 -31.55 16.21
N TYR A 644 -3.46 -31.86 15.38
CA TYR A 644 -4.78 -31.25 15.46
C TYR A 644 -5.72 -32.09 16.34
N TYR A 645 -6.47 -31.42 17.22
CA TYR A 645 -7.30 -32.05 18.26
C TYR A 645 -8.41 -31.10 18.74
N CYS A 646 -9.31 -31.58 19.61
CA CYS A 646 -10.41 -30.80 20.16
C CYS A 646 -11.22 -30.08 19.07
N ALA A 647 -11.74 -30.85 18.11
CA ALA A 647 -12.60 -30.31 17.07
C ALA A 647 -13.93 -29.82 17.67
N GLU A 648 -14.37 -28.62 17.30
CA GLU A 648 -15.55 -27.93 17.81
C GLU A 648 -16.32 -27.24 16.69
N LYS A 649 -17.64 -27.08 16.90
CA LYS A 649 -18.51 -26.23 16.09
C LYS A 649 -19.07 -25.09 16.92
N ILE A 650 -19.37 -23.97 16.26
CA ILE A 650 -20.08 -22.87 16.90
C ILE A 650 -21.58 -23.04 16.64
N ILE A 651 -22.34 -23.38 17.69
CA ILE A 651 -23.80 -23.49 17.67
C ILE A 651 -24.36 -22.47 18.68
N ASP A 652 -25.22 -21.56 18.24
CA ASP A 652 -25.77 -20.47 19.08
C ASP A 652 -24.68 -19.69 19.84
N HIS A 653 -23.56 -19.40 19.17
CA HIS A 653 -22.37 -18.74 19.71
C HIS A 653 -21.64 -19.50 20.84
N LYS A 654 -21.90 -20.81 20.99
CA LYS A 654 -21.21 -21.70 21.93
C LYS A 654 -20.37 -22.73 21.18
N PHE A 655 -19.13 -22.92 21.62
CA PHE A 655 -18.31 -24.03 21.17
C PHE A 655 -18.90 -25.35 21.69
N THR A 656 -19.18 -26.26 20.76
CA THR A 656 -19.72 -27.58 21.03
C THR A 656 -18.76 -28.61 20.45
N PRO A 657 -18.31 -29.62 21.22
CA PRO A 657 -17.43 -30.66 20.72
C PRO A 657 -17.99 -31.35 19.47
N CYS A 658 -17.13 -31.55 18.49
CA CYS A 658 -17.42 -32.20 17.21
C CYS A 658 -16.23 -33.08 16.79
N PRO A 659 -15.87 -34.12 17.58
CA PRO A 659 -14.69 -34.95 17.32
C PRO A 659 -14.78 -35.77 16.03
N VAL A 660 -15.98 -35.97 15.49
CA VAL A 660 -16.24 -36.67 14.22
C VAL A 660 -16.91 -35.70 13.25
N HIS A 661 -16.46 -35.71 12.00
CA HIS A 661 -17.00 -34.86 10.96
C HIS A 661 -18.45 -35.27 10.63
N PRO A 662 -19.42 -34.32 10.64
CA PRO A 662 -20.84 -34.61 10.51
C PRO A 662 -21.22 -35.29 9.19
N ASP A 663 -20.56 -34.93 8.10
CA ASP A 663 -20.94 -35.36 6.75
C ASP A 663 -20.18 -36.60 6.27
N THR A 664 -18.97 -36.83 6.80
CA THR A 664 -18.06 -37.89 6.31
C THR A 664 -17.84 -39.00 7.33
N GLY A 665 -18.20 -38.78 8.61
CA GLY A 665 -18.00 -39.76 9.68
C GLY A 665 -16.54 -39.96 10.08
N VAL A 666 -15.62 -39.14 9.55
CA VAL A 666 -14.19 -39.25 9.83
C VAL A 666 -13.83 -38.53 11.13
N GLU A 667 -13.00 -39.16 11.95
CA GLU A 667 -12.47 -38.56 13.18
C GLU A 667 -11.56 -37.37 12.85
N ILE A 668 -11.75 -36.26 13.58
CA ILE A 668 -11.02 -35.01 13.42
C ILE A 668 -9.89 -34.97 14.46
N GLU A 669 -8.94 -35.88 14.29
CA GLU A 669 -7.69 -35.92 15.04
C GLU A 669 -6.56 -36.45 14.16
N GLY A 670 -5.33 -35.95 14.35
CA GLY A 670 -4.16 -36.41 13.60
C GLY A 670 -3.02 -35.39 13.60
N ILE A 671 -2.07 -35.56 12.67
CA ILE A 671 -0.93 -34.65 12.47
C ILE A 671 -1.11 -33.90 11.16
N VAL A 672 -0.94 -32.59 11.18
CA VAL A 672 -0.95 -31.77 9.95
C VAL A 672 0.26 -32.16 9.07
N PRO A 673 0.06 -32.59 7.81
CA PRO A 673 1.17 -32.87 6.91
C PRO A 673 2.03 -31.65 6.65
N ASN A 674 3.32 -31.84 6.37
CA ASN A 674 4.28 -30.77 6.05
C ASN A 674 4.40 -29.68 7.15
N TRP A 675 4.08 -29.99 8.41
CA TRP A 675 4.02 -29.02 9.50
C TRP A 675 5.32 -28.26 9.73
N GLU A 676 6.46 -28.95 9.83
CA GLU A 676 7.76 -28.30 10.07
C GLU A 676 8.19 -27.40 8.90
N LEU A 677 7.92 -27.85 7.67
CA LEU A 677 8.16 -27.05 6.47
C LEU A 677 7.32 -25.77 6.49
N MET A 678 6.05 -25.88 6.87
CA MET A 678 5.16 -24.73 7.02
C MET A 678 5.64 -23.77 8.10
N LYS A 679 5.96 -24.26 9.32
CA LYS A 679 6.46 -23.41 10.41
C LYS A 679 7.70 -22.62 9.97
N LYS A 680 8.68 -23.31 9.39
CA LYS A 680 9.91 -22.67 8.91
C LYS A 680 9.60 -21.62 7.84
N GLY A 681 8.84 -21.98 6.81
CA GLY A 681 8.50 -21.08 5.72
C GLY A 681 7.74 -19.83 6.17
N ILE A 682 6.81 -19.96 7.12
CA ILE A 682 6.09 -18.82 7.70
C ILE A 682 7.02 -17.91 8.50
N THR A 683 7.92 -18.48 9.32
CA THR A 683 8.90 -17.66 10.06
C THR A 683 9.88 -16.94 9.13
N ASP A 684 10.31 -17.59 8.05
CA ASP A 684 11.21 -16.99 7.06
C ASP A 684 10.53 -15.85 6.29
N ILE A 685 9.26 -16.00 5.92
CA ILE A 685 8.46 -14.92 5.32
C ILE A 685 8.27 -13.73 6.27
N CYS A 686 8.09 -13.99 7.57
CA CYS A 686 7.98 -12.90 8.55
C CYS A 686 9.31 -12.16 8.74
N ARG A 687 10.45 -12.86 8.62
CA ARG A 687 11.79 -12.26 8.56
C ARG A 687 12.06 -11.55 7.24
N PHE A 688 11.41 -11.97 6.15
CA PHE A 688 11.48 -11.31 4.85
C PHE A 688 10.79 -9.94 4.87
N MET A 689 9.73 -9.77 5.66
CA MET A 689 9.01 -8.49 5.85
C MET A 689 9.02 -8.06 7.33
N PRO A 690 10.20 -7.77 7.89
CA PRO A 690 10.33 -7.45 9.31
C PRO A 690 9.57 -6.15 9.69
N GLU A 691 9.22 -5.33 8.70
CA GLU A 691 8.36 -4.16 8.84
C GLU A 691 6.95 -4.48 9.37
N LEU A 692 6.47 -5.70 9.21
CA LEU A 692 5.15 -6.14 9.67
C LEU A 692 5.27 -6.89 10.99
N GLU A 693 4.35 -6.58 11.90
CA GLU A 693 4.42 -7.03 13.28
C GLU A 693 3.36 -8.08 13.63
N TYR A 694 2.15 -7.97 13.08
CA TYR A 694 1.03 -8.83 13.42
C TYR A 694 0.37 -9.40 12.17
N LEU A 695 0.46 -10.71 11.99
CA LEU A 695 0.09 -11.40 10.76
C LEU A 695 -0.80 -12.61 11.05
N GLY A 696 -1.85 -12.80 10.27
CA GLY A 696 -2.71 -13.99 10.31
C GLY A 696 -2.70 -14.71 8.97
N PHE A 697 -2.02 -15.84 8.87
CA PHE A 697 -1.92 -16.59 7.61
C PHE A 697 -3.06 -17.58 7.45
N ASP A 698 -3.60 -17.67 6.24
CA ASP A 698 -4.51 -18.72 5.81
C ASP A 698 -3.74 -19.65 4.89
N ILE A 699 -3.52 -20.89 5.33
CA ILE A 699 -2.61 -21.81 4.67
C ILE A 699 -3.38 -23.04 4.19
N ALA A 700 -3.18 -23.40 2.93
CA ALA A 700 -3.52 -24.71 2.39
C ALA A 700 -2.31 -25.64 2.55
N ILE A 701 -2.50 -26.82 3.12
CA ILE A 701 -1.49 -27.87 3.08
C ILE A 701 -1.68 -28.66 1.80
N THR A 702 -0.63 -28.84 1.01
CA THR A 702 -0.63 -29.49 -0.30
C THR A 702 0.27 -30.73 -0.26
N ASP A 703 0.13 -31.64 -1.23
CA ASP A 703 0.95 -32.87 -1.28
C ASP A 703 2.46 -32.58 -1.39
N ASP A 704 2.83 -31.44 -2.00
CA ASP A 704 4.20 -30.97 -2.21
C ASP A 704 4.69 -29.96 -1.16
N GLY A 705 3.87 -29.59 -0.19
CA GLY A 705 4.24 -28.64 0.86
C GLY A 705 3.06 -27.88 1.44
N PHE A 706 3.10 -26.55 1.29
CA PHE A 706 2.02 -25.66 1.71
C PHE A 706 1.95 -24.43 0.80
N LYS A 707 0.77 -23.81 0.76
CA LYS A 707 0.47 -22.61 -0.02
C LYS A 707 -0.25 -21.58 0.84
N ILE A 708 0.19 -20.35 0.81
CA ILE A 708 -0.46 -19.20 1.45
C ILE A 708 -1.58 -18.73 0.54
N ILE A 709 -2.80 -18.74 1.07
CA ILE A 709 -4.00 -18.27 0.38
C ILE A 709 -4.14 -16.76 0.57
N GLU A 710 -4.00 -16.29 1.81
CA GLU A 710 -4.06 -14.88 2.19
C GLU A 710 -3.30 -14.61 3.50
N ILE A 711 -2.95 -13.35 3.71
CA ILE A 711 -2.33 -12.86 4.95
C ILE A 711 -3.17 -11.71 5.49
N ASN A 712 -3.74 -11.92 6.66
CA ASN A 712 -4.66 -11.02 7.33
C ASN A 712 -3.92 -10.08 8.30
N ILE A 713 -4.07 -8.77 8.11
CA ILE A 713 -3.51 -7.72 8.98
C ILE A 713 -4.36 -7.45 10.25
N HIS A 714 -5.54 -8.07 10.31
CA HIS A 714 -6.50 -7.93 11.41
C HIS A 714 -7.40 -9.18 11.48
N GLN A 715 -6.80 -10.29 11.91
CA GLN A 715 -7.44 -11.62 11.96
C GLN A 715 -8.51 -11.76 13.05
N ASP A 716 -9.38 -12.76 12.91
CA ASP A 716 -10.36 -13.11 13.94
C ASP A 716 -9.70 -13.73 15.18
N LEU A 717 -9.64 -12.98 16.29
CA LEU A 717 -9.10 -13.46 17.57
C LEU A 717 -10.06 -14.35 18.37
N HIS A 718 -11.29 -14.45 17.91
CA HIS A 718 -12.42 -14.81 18.76
C HIS A 718 -13.08 -16.13 18.37
N LYS A 719 -12.44 -16.88 17.46
CA LYS A 719 -12.83 -18.22 17.01
C LYS A 719 -12.17 -19.34 17.83
N VAL A 720 -11.21 -19.00 18.69
CA VAL A 720 -10.66 -19.84 19.75
C VAL A 720 -10.51 -18.94 20.99
N ALA A 721 -11.19 -19.27 22.09
CA ALA A 721 -11.30 -18.39 23.27
C ALA A 721 -10.02 -18.34 24.12
N GLU A 722 -9.14 -19.32 23.96
CA GLU A 722 -7.92 -19.48 24.74
C GLU A 722 -6.71 -18.92 23.98
N HIS A 723 -6.00 -18.02 24.64
CA HIS A 723 -4.77 -17.41 24.14
C HIS A 723 -3.69 -17.57 25.19
N SER A 724 -2.44 -17.75 24.78
CA SER A 724 -1.29 -17.75 25.69
C SER A 724 -1.15 -16.39 26.38
N GLU A 725 -0.52 -16.36 27.57
CA GLU A 725 -0.26 -15.09 28.25
C GLU A 725 0.68 -14.18 27.46
N GLU A 726 1.61 -14.74 26.68
CA GLU A 726 2.47 -13.97 25.78
C GLU A 726 1.64 -13.26 24.69
N PHE A 727 0.66 -13.94 24.09
CA PHE A 727 -0.19 -13.31 23.08
C PHE A 727 -1.12 -12.25 23.66
N LYS A 728 -1.63 -12.47 24.88
CA LYS A 728 -2.39 -11.44 25.62
C LYS A 728 -1.51 -10.25 25.99
N ALA A 729 -0.26 -10.49 26.41
CA ALA A 729 0.69 -9.43 26.76
C ALA A 729 0.94 -8.50 25.57
N PHE A 730 1.18 -9.07 24.38
CA PHE A 730 1.32 -8.30 23.16
C PHE A 730 0.18 -7.29 22.94
N PHE A 731 -1.08 -7.72 23.05
CA PHE A 731 -2.21 -6.79 22.90
C PHE A 731 -2.31 -5.77 24.03
N ARG A 732 -1.97 -6.14 25.27
CA ARG A 732 -1.92 -5.20 26.40
C ARG A 732 -0.89 -4.10 26.13
N ASP A 733 0.28 -4.46 25.61
CA ASP A 733 1.33 -3.50 25.27
C ASP A 733 0.89 -2.57 24.13
N LYS A 734 0.25 -3.11 23.08
CA LYS A 734 -0.31 -2.28 22.00
C LYS A 734 -1.41 -1.34 22.47
N LEU A 735 -2.25 -1.77 23.41
CA LEU A 735 -3.27 -0.90 24.00
C LEU A 735 -2.62 0.22 24.81
N ALA A 736 -1.59 -0.09 25.59
CA ALA A 736 -0.85 0.89 26.39
C ALA A 736 -0.16 1.94 25.50
N LEU A 737 0.53 1.51 24.44
CA LEU A 737 1.18 2.38 23.47
C LEU A 737 0.16 3.30 22.78
N LYS A 738 -0.95 2.74 22.29
CA LYS A 738 -2.00 3.54 21.66
C LYS A 738 -2.67 4.50 22.65
N ALA A 739 -2.84 4.10 23.91
CA ALA A 739 -3.39 4.97 24.94
C ALA A 739 -2.48 6.16 25.23
N LYS A 740 -1.16 5.92 25.32
CA LYS A 740 -0.15 6.97 25.47
C LYS A 740 -0.16 7.94 24.30
N GLN A 741 -0.24 7.45 23.06
CA GLN A 741 -0.33 8.29 21.84
C GLN A 741 -1.51 9.27 21.84
N TYR A 742 -2.60 8.94 22.54
CA TYR A 742 -3.82 9.76 22.62
C TYR A 742 -4.08 10.33 24.03
N ASP A 743 -3.07 10.35 24.90
CA ASP A 743 -3.13 10.87 26.27
C ASP A 743 -4.26 10.27 27.14
N LEU A 744 -4.55 8.98 26.95
CA LEU A 744 -5.62 8.29 27.65
C LEU A 744 -5.11 7.61 28.95
N LYS A 745 -5.66 8.01 30.09
CA LYS A 745 -5.32 7.43 31.42
C LYS A 745 -5.86 6.02 31.67
N LYS A 746 -6.87 5.58 30.89
CA LYS A 746 -7.51 4.25 31.02
C LYS A 746 -7.71 3.68 29.63
N TYR A 747 -7.46 2.38 29.46
CA TYR A 747 -7.58 1.78 28.13
C TYR A 747 -8.24 0.41 28.05
#